data_AF-A0A3Q3MCT6-F1
#
_entry.id   AF-A0A3Q3MCT6-F1
#
_cell.length_a   1.000
_cell.length_b   1.000
_cell.length_c   1.000
_cell.angle_alpha   90.00
_cell.angle_beta   90.00
_cell.angle_gamma   90.00
#
_symmetry.space_group_name_H-M   'P 1'
#
loop_
_entity.id
_entity.type
_entity.pdbx_description
1 polymer ?
#
loop_
_entity_poly.entity_id
_entity_poly.type
_entity_poly.pdbx_seq_one_letter_code
_entity_poly.pdbx_strand_id
1 'polypeptide(L)'
;MRRRILTCEKHKAEIKDRKVLEILQAKDYKIQELEQKVTGQQQEINSLVQRRTTTDGESALMNKELTALREQLVNRNQELKEVKIECRRIAEKERQVVQALEEEKEGLTSCCAVLRADLEEKERQTNSQRDQRVAAQARVKELEEELHNAWQELSSLQSHSRSLAMQLSSKESEVAAKEGQLNQLRGEFAEVQTLYRQSTEHAAEQSHLIKQLEGLNLDTQRVLRNQEEAHTADTTSYQRLYKELSQCYQALVSSEASLRQSHQMLCSQLAQKDQQILQLQAELQQQEQLQQLQPQVPQTVVYLSPNRQTNFKAVGSEQVDVAIQKSSPNSDQASTQGSDQRPEDRTLQRRSTSSVRRQQGASVQRSRSLSPATSVELGGRNMRGAEERMQTLEELLQLKMQENEELTRAHDKRRERLCLIQTNYKTLRDQLKEMEKSSGLPGGKLHRAEPWQLRQENSDAVWNELAYLKNLTRKLSIEKAGMEEELDMLRVQAAMDRATVKELHLCLANEHQELLHKVVEERQVKSSTPKKPSVSSERMEQSFKKIEQLEQRMMSLEDETERLREEKEQLLEANEDLAHKCRRLQASVDHLQTQEAVRREAAQAEAVAQREQHLREIMALEAQLAASKRAATKLHQQLLKLRQELGILRAARDFYRNRAAGPAPKLAGRIVSNISSKVKFKTAKLRGPLHQCSHRPVSPNQAISWEGRSPSPTKDEWEDMSIDGDSGEEYSDSLNSVSSWTASSRQHANRKSYRCSLMSNTDAAESNRKQASVLAQDDKQHEHWDHEMRGEKRRWRRKRMLIRNQHYSSSSMQQRIESLQRHIDILRGARKDAVLSARELRRANEKITAQLNSLSEKLCSSKQLTQKLTSDLAGVEQQKKVLEMELEQWRQITFPQQTAPPPTAPVNAECSCQGRTIPASANLASQVQDAEVKQLQAKLKSASAEVTRQVAANKALRGQLHEKEDKLRQLQDKLSHTERDVNMKRQLVEDLKTRLKFLQEMEKSYRGQVEELEKKVKTLSEEATNRKALIESLKRRLNVATTEKSQYEVSCTKLKEELEKKEQRMQTLQARVGDGEQALAALERTATEQMEGLTQQSSHVLEKLQRQLAQAYAQLEQLHSFIKAVASEILLDVQEVKQQLMKRRRLRQASAVAVKGGLSAKSMIKAKSIAASILNMSENDLADIMDTDQGTEAHSDISTDQEWLNHLNYILQQKIPSAGQLIEAVRVKMKERKVLTEELATLTTPVSEKP
;
A
#
# COMPACT_ATOMS: atom_id res chain seq x y z
N MET A 1 -69.43 -46.28 -209.31
CA MET A 1 -69.53 -46.77 -207.91
C MET A 1 -68.52 -46.14 -206.94
N ARG A 2 -67.18 -46.32 -207.10
CA ARG A 2 -66.15 -45.98 -206.07
C ARG A 2 -66.36 -44.69 -205.23
N ARG A 3 -66.80 -43.56 -205.82
CA ARG A 3 -67.03 -42.30 -205.07
C ARG A 3 -68.03 -42.42 -203.89
N ARG A 4 -69.05 -43.29 -203.96
CA ARG A 4 -70.05 -43.45 -202.86
C ARG A 4 -69.49 -44.14 -201.61
N ILE A 5 -68.41 -44.91 -201.73
CA ILE A 5 -67.84 -45.65 -200.58
C ILE A 5 -67.01 -44.70 -199.72
N LEU A 6 -66.09 -43.95 -200.35
CA LEU A 6 -65.24 -42.95 -199.69
C LEU A 6 -66.04 -41.89 -198.91
N THR A 7 -67.19 -41.45 -199.43
CA THR A 7 -68.07 -40.50 -198.72
C THR A 7 -68.68 -41.09 -197.45
N CYS A 8 -69.02 -42.38 -197.44
CA CYS A 8 -69.60 -43.05 -196.27
C CYS A 8 -68.56 -43.35 -195.19
N GLU A 9 -67.30 -43.64 -195.56
CA GLU A 9 -66.24 -43.85 -194.58
C GLU A 9 -65.78 -42.54 -193.92
N LYS A 10 -65.64 -41.44 -194.68
CA LYS A 10 -65.29 -40.12 -194.10
C LYS A 10 -66.28 -39.71 -193.01
N HIS A 11 -67.57 -39.83 -193.27
CA HIS A 11 -68.61 -39.46 -192.30
C HIS A 11 -68.62 -40.37 -191.05
N LYS A 12 -68.22 -41.65 -191.19
CA LYS A 12 -68.01 -42.56 -190.04
C LYS A 12 -66.77 -42.22 -189.21
N ALA A 13 -65.74 -41.57 -189.78
CA ALA A 13 -64.61 -41.04 -189.02
C ALA A 13 -65.04 -39.78 -188.24
N GLU A 14 -65.64 -38.80 -188.94
CA GLU A 14 -66.09 -37.53 -188.36
C GLU A 14 -67.01 -37.71 -187.13
N ILE A 15 -67.89 -38.72 -187.14
CA ILE A 15 -68.78 -39.06 -186.01
C ILE A 15 -68.00 -39.68 -184.83
N LYS A 16 -66.93 -40.44 -185.07
CA LYS A 16 -66.07 -40.98 -184.00
C LYS A 16 -65.28 -39.86 -183.33
N ASP A 17 -64.66 -39.00 -184.13
CA ASP A 17 -63.81 -37.91 -183.62
C ASP A 17 -64.64 -36.93 -182.77
N ARG A 18 -65.88 -36.65 -183.19
CA ARG A 18 -66.83 -35.85 -182.40
C ARG A 18 -67.16 -36.48 -181.03
N LYS A 19 -67.35 -37.80 -180.97
CA LYS A 19 -67.56 -38.51 -179.69
C LYS A 19 -66.31 -38.56 -178.81
N VAL A 20 -65.11 -38.63 -179.40
CA VAL A 20 -63.85 -38.53 -178.65
C VAL A 20 -63.72 -37.13 -178.03
N LEU A 21 -64.06 -36.07 -178.76
CA LEU A 21 -64.07 -34.70 -178.24
C LEU A 21 -65.09 -34.49 -177.11
N GLU A 22 -66.31 -35.04 -177.23
CA GLU A 22 -67.30 -35.01 -176.13
C GLU A 22 -66.81 -35.74 -174.87
N ILE A 23 -66.13 -36.89 -175.03
CA ILE A 23 -65.53 -37.64 -173.91
C ILE A 23 -64.34 -36.88 -173.30
N LEU A 24 -63.55 -36.17 -174.10
CA LEU A 24 -62.46 -35.34 -173.59
C LEU A 24 -63.01 -34.15 -172.79
N GLN A 25 -63.94 -33.37 -173.34
CA GLN A 25 -64.57 -32.25 -172.61
C GLN A 25 -65.22 -32.71 -171.30
N ALA A 26 -65.92 -33.86 -171.30
CA ALA A 26 -66.50 -34.43 -170.07
C ALA A 26 -65.45 -34.85 -169.03
N LYS A 27 -64.26 -35.29 -169.47
CA LYS A 27 -63.12 -35.57 -168.58
C LYS A 27 -62.47 -34.29 -168.08
N ASP A 28 -62.26 -33.29 -168.94
CA ASP A 28 -61.63 -32.02 -168.59
C ASP A 28 -62.45 -31.27 -167.53
N TYR A 29 -63.79 -31.21 -167.68
CA TYR A 29 -64.69 -30.70 -166.64
C TYR A 29 -64.58 -31.49 -165.33
N LYS A 30 -64.39 -32.82 -165.38
CA LYS A 30 -64.27 -33.65 -164.18
C LYS A 30 -62.90 -33.52 -163.50
N ILE A 31 -61.84 -33.29 -164.28
CA ILE A 31 -60.51 -32.93 -163.78
C ILE A 31 -60.59 -31.60 -163.05
N GLN A 32 -61.19 -30.57 -163.66
CA GLN A 32 -61.35 -29.25 -163.05
C GLN A 32 -62.16 -29.28 -161.73
N GLU A 33 -63.22 -30.09 -161.64
CA GLU A 33 -63.96 -30.30 -160.39
C GLU A 33 -63.12 -30.98 -159.29
N LEU A 34 -62.24 -31.92 -159.67
CA LEU A 34 -61.32 -32.58 -158.75
C LEU A 34 -60.18 -31.64 -158.31
N GLU A 35 -59.65 -30.83 -159.21
CA GLU A 35 -58.63 -29.81 -158.88
C GLU A 35 -59.17 -28.78 -157.89
N GLN A 36 -60.41 -28.32 -158.04
CA GLN A 36 -61.06 -27.45 -157.05
C GLN A 36 -61.22 -28.12 -155.68
N LYS A 37 -61.53 -29.42 -155.64
CA LYS A 37 -61.66 -30.18 -154.39
C LYS A 37 -60.30 -30.44 -153.72
N VAL A 38 -59.28 -30.78 -154.49
CA VAL A 38 -57.90 -30.96 -154.00
C VAL A 38 -57.32 -29.64 -153.50
N THR A 39 -57.51 -28.53 -154.21
CA THR A 39 -57.03 -27.21 -153.75
C THR A 39 -57.75 -26.72 -152.50
N GLY A 40 -59.07 -26.96 -152.37
CA GLY A 40 -59.82 -26.70 -151.14
C GLY A 40 -59.29 -27.54 -149.96
N GLN A 41 -59.14 -28.85 -150.14
CA GLN A 41 -58.59 -29.74 -149.10
C GLN A 41 -57.14 -29.36 -148.71
N GLN A 42 -56.31 -28.95 -149.67
CA GLN A 42 -54.94 -28.51 -149.40
C GLN A 42 -54.92 -27.22 -148.55
N GLN A 43 -55.82 -26.26 -148.79
CA GLN A 43 -55.95 -25.07 -147.95
C GLN A 43 -56.40 -25.42 -146.53
N GLU A 44 -57.37 -26.33 -146.38
CA GLU A 44 -57.85 -26.78 -145.07
C GLU A 44 -56.76 -27.52 -144.28
N ILE A 45 -56.03 -28.42 -144.92
CA ILE A 45 -54.84 -29.10 -144.35
C ILE A 45 -53.79 -28.07 -143.91
N ASN A 46 -53.48 -27.08 -144.74
CA ASN A 46 -52.52 -26.02 -144.38
C ASN A 46 -52.97 -25.23 -143.14
N SER A 47 -54.28 -24.95 -142.99
CA SER A 47 -54.85 -24.28 -141.81
C SER A 47 -54.75 -25.11 -140.52
N LEU A 48 -54.79 -26.44 -140.64
CA LEU A 48 -54.68 -27.38 -139.53
C LEU A 48 -53.21 -27.58 -139.13
N VAL A 49 -52.30 -27.64 -140.11
CA VAL A 49 -50.85 -27.68 -139.87
C VAL A 49 -50.39 -26.41 -139.15
N GLN A 50 -50.84 -25.22 -139.57
CA GLN A 50 -50.49 -23.96 -138.88
C GLN A 50 -50.96 -23.96 -137.42
N ARG A 51 -52.25 -24.27 -137.16
CA ARG A 51 -52.77 -24.36 -135.79
C ARG A 51 -52.05 -25.41 -134.93
N ARG A 52 -51.65 -26.53 -135.52
CA ARG A 52 -50.83 -27.53 -134.84
C ARG A 52 -49.45 -26.97 -134.49
N THR A 53 -48.77 -26.28 -135.41
CA THR A 53 -47.45 -25.68 -135.10
C THR A 53 -47.51 -24.62 -134.01
N THR A 54 -48.61 -23.87 -133.87
CA THR A 54 -48.78 -22.94 -132.74
C THR A 54 -49.01 -23.68 -131.42
N THR A 55 -49.85 -24.71 -131.35
CA THR A 55 -50.06 -25.50 -130.13
C THR A 55 -48.83 -26.33 -129.73
N ASP A 56 -48.08 -26.84 -130.71
CA ASP A 56 -46.82 -27.55 -130.50
C ASP A 56 -45.74 -26.55 -129.97
N GLY A 57 -45.79 -25.28 -130.39
CA GLY A 57 -44.98 -24.19 -129.83
C GLY A 57 -45.33 -23.79 -128.39
N GLU A 58 -46.62 -23.57 -128.11
CA GLU A 58 -47.14 -23.24 -126.77
C GLU A 58 -46.86 -24.37 -125.76
N SER A 59 -47.08 -25.62 -126.15
CA SER A 59 -46.75 -26.77 -125.30
C SER A 59 -45.24 -26.95 -125.13
N ALA A 60 -44.40 -26.59 -126.11
CA ALA A 60 -42.95 -26.55 -125.93
C ALA A 60 -42.50 -25.43 -124.96
N LEU A 61 -43.20 -24.29 -124.91
CA LEU A 61 -42.94 -23.23 -123.92
C LEU A 61 -43.37 -23.67 -122.51
N MET A 62 -44.60 -24.17 -122.33
CA MET A 62 -45.04 -24.68 -121.03
C MET A 62 -44.17 -25.84 -120.53
N ASN A 63 -43.66 -26.72 -121.41
CA ASN A 63 -42.72 -27.76 -120.99
C ASN A 63 -41.38 -27.18 -120.49
N LYS A 64 -40.86 -26.12 -121.14
CA LYS A 64 -39.65 -25.42 -120.67
C LYS A 64 -39.85 -24.75 -119.30
N GLU A 65 -41.00 -24.11 -119.10
CA GLU A 65 -41.38 -23.51 -117.81
C GLU A 65 -41.54 -24.58 -116.73
N LEU A 66 -42.18 -25.70 -117.04
CA LEU A 66 -42.30 -26.84 -116.11
C LEU A 66 -40.94 -27.47 -115.78
N THR A 67 -39.98 -27.53 -116.72
CA THR A 67 -38.60 -27.96 -116.39
C THR A 67 -37.88 -26.93 -115.52
N ALA A 68 -37.98 -25.63 -115.81
CA ALA A 68 -37.36 -24.59 -115.01
C ALA A 68 -37.92 -24.54 -113.57
N LEU A 69 -39.23 -24.70 -113.40
CA LEU A 69 -39.88 -24.79 -112.08
C LEU A 69 -39.48 -26.08 -111.32
N ARG A 70 -39.28 -27.20 -112.02
CA ARG A 70 -38.75 -28.43 -111.42
C ARG A 70 -37.30 -28.26 -110.95
N GLU A 71 -36.46 -27.62 -111.75
CA GLU A 71 -35.06 -27.32 -111.40
C GLU A 71 -34.98 -26.34 -110.22
N GLN A 72 -35.78 -25.27 -110.22
CA GLN A 72 -35.90 -24.35 -109.08
C GLN A 72 -36.37 -25.08 -107.81
N LEU A 73 -37.33 -26.01 -107.91
CA LEU A 73 -37.80 -26.80 -106.79
C LEU A 73 -36.74 -27.79 -106.29
N VAL A 74 -35.94 -28.39 -107.17
CA VAL A 74 -34.79 -29.24 -106.79
C VAL A 74 -33.73 -28.41 -106.07
N ASN A 75 -33.36 -27.24 -106.61
CA ASN A 75 -32.36 -26.34 -106.02
C ASN A 75 -32.82 -25.84 -104.64
N ARG A 76 -34.07 -25.38 -104.51
CA ARG A 76 -34.67 -24.99 -103.21
C ARG A 76 -34.72 -26.13 -102.20
N ASN A 77 -34.97 -27.37 -102.65
CA ASN A 77 -34.87 -28.55 -101.78
C ASN A 77 -33.42 -28.89 -101.38
N GLN A 78 -32.43 -28.52 -102.18
CA GLN A 78 -31.02 -28.71 -101.86
C GLN A 78 -30.53 -27.65 -100.87
N GLU A 79 -30.80 -26.37 -101.13
CA GLU A 79 -30.59 -25.25 -100.20
C GLU A 79 -31.19 -25.57 -98.81
N LEU A 80 -32.43 -26.06 -98.77
CA LEU A 80 -33.12 -26.43 -97.51
C LEU A 80 -32.44 -27.60 -96.78
N LYS A 81 -31.88 -28.59 -97.49
CA LYS A 81 -31.09 -29.67 -96.85
C LYS A 81 -29.80 -29.14 -96.25
N GLU A 82 -29.12 -28.24 -96.94
CA GLU A 82 -27.84 -27.67 -96.51
C GLU A 82 -28.04 -26.78 -95.28
N VAL A 83 -29.04 -25.89 -95.29
CA VAL A 83 -29.47 -25.15 -94.09
C VAL A 83 -29.86 -26.12 -92.96
N LYS A 84 -30.60 -27.20 -93.24
CA LYS A 84 -30.95 -28.24 -92.25
C LYS A 84 -29.75 -29.09 -91.77
N ILE A 85 -28.59 -29.01 -92.42
CA ILE A 85 -27.34 -29.61 -91.94
C ILE A 85 -26.59 -28.58 -91.08
N GLU A 86 -26.42 -27.34 -91.54
CA GLU A 86 -25.72 -26.32 -90.74
C GLU A 86 -26.49 -25.95 -89.47
N CYS A 87 -27.83 -25.84 -89.49
CA CYS A 87 -28.61 -25.66 -88.25
C CYS A 87 -28.44 -26.82 -87.25
N ARG A 88 -28.15 -28.05 -87.72
CA ARG A 88 -27.81 -29.17 -86.82
C ARG A 88 -26.38 -29.04 -86.30
N ARG A 89 -25.41 -28.69 -87.16
CA ARG A 89 -24.03 -28.40 -86.73
C ARG A 89 -23.96 -27.24 -85.72
N ILE A 90 -24.78 -26.19 -85.91
CA ILE A 90 -24.91 -25.08 -84.96
C ILE A 90 -25.51 -25.57 -83.64
N ALA A 91 -26.65 -26.29 -83.67
CA ALA A 91 -27.24 -26.84 -82.44
C ALA A 91 -26.34 -27.86 -81.72
N GLU A 92 -25.43 -28.55 -82.43
CA GLU A 92 -24.42 -29.42 -81.85
C GLU A 92 -23.26 -28.63 -81.21
N LYS A 93 -22.78 -27.55 -81.86
CA LYS A 93 -21.83 -26.59 -81.26
C LYS A 93 -22.41 -25.91 -80.02
N GLU A 94 -23.67 -25.46 -80.08
CA GLU A 94 -24.38 -24.83 -78.96
C GLU A 94 -24.47 -25.79 -77.75
N ARG A 95 -24.78 -27.07 -77.97
CA ARG A 95 -24.77 -28.09 -76.91
C ARG A 95 -23.38 -28.31 -76.32
N GLN A 96 -22.33 -28.31 -77.14
CA GLN A 96 -20.95 -28.43 -76.66
C GLN A 96 -20.54 -27.22 -75.80
N VAL A 97 -20.94 -26.01 -76.20
CA VAL A 97 -20.71 -24.77 -75.42
C VAL A 97 -21.52 -24.79 -74.12
N VAL A 98 -22.78 -25.21 -74.14
CA VAL A 98 -23.59 -25.35 -72.91
C VAL A 98 -22.98 -26.38 -71.97
N GLN A 99 -22.56 -27.55 -72.46
CA GLN A 99 -21.90 -28.55 -71.63
C GLN A 99 -20.59 -28.01 -71.02
N ALA A 100 -19.75 -27.32 -71.79
CA ALA A 100 -18.52 -26.71 -71.28
C ALA A 100 -18.81 -25.65 -70.19
N LEU A 101 -19.85 -24.83 -70.37
CA LEU A 101 -20.29 -23.86 -69.37
C LEU A 101 -20.93 -24.52 -68.13
N GLU A 102 -21.55 -25.69 -68.27
CA GLU A 102 -22.02 -26.49 -67.14
C GLU A 102 -20.85 -27.11 -66.36
N GLU A 103 -19.82 -27.63 -67.05
CA GLU A 103 -18.59 -28.15 -66.44
C GLU A 103 -17.78 -27.04 -65.74
N GLU A 104 -17.62 -25.86 -66.35
CA GLU A 104 -17.00 -24.68 -65.72
C GLU A 104 -17.80 -24.20 -64.50
N LYS A 105 -19.14 -24.17 -64.60
CA LYS A 105 -20.02 -23.82 -63.48
C LYS A 105 -19.90 -24.82 -62.33
N GLU A 106 -19.86 -26.13 -62.60
CA GLU A 106 -19.66 -27.14 -61.57
C GLU A 106 -18.29 -26.97 -60.90
N GLY A 107 -17.23 -26.76 -61.70
CA GLY A 107 -15.89 -26.40 -61.21
C GLY A 107 -15.90 -25.17 -60.29
N LEU A 108 -16.54 -24.07 -60.71
CA LEU A 108 -16.70 -22.86 -59.91
C LEU A 108 -17.51 -23.11 -58.63
N THR A 109 -18.60 -23.89 -58.67
CA THR A 109 -19.36 -24.21 -57.45
C THR A 109 -18.54 -25.06 -56.47
N SER A 110 -17.66 -25.93 -56.97
CA SER A 110 -16.71 -26.72 -56.17
C SER A 110 -15.65 -25.80 -55.53
N CYS A 111 -15.02 -24.91 -56.30
CA CYS A 111 -14.11 -23.90 -55.77
C CYS A 111 -14.77 -23.01 -54.71
N CYS A 112 -16.00 -22.54 -54.96
CA CYS A 112 -16.79 -21.79 -53.99
C CYS A 112 -17.21 -22.62 -52.76
N ALA A 113 -17.26 -23.95 -52.84
CA ALA A 113 -17.49 -24.82 -51.67
C ALA A 113 -16.20 -24.99 -50.83
N VAL A 114 -15.05 -25.20 -51.48
CA VAL A 114 -13.73 -25.24 -50.82
C VAL A 114 -13.44 -23.92 -50.11
N LEU A 115 -13.60 -22.79 -50.80
CA LEU A 115 -13.39 -21.46 -50.20
C LEU A 115 -14.32 -21.16 -49.03
N ARG A 116 -15.56 -21.70 -49.01
CA ARG A 116 -16.45 -21.62 -47.84
C ARG A 116 -15.94 -22.47 -46.67
N ALA A 117 -15.50 -23.70 -46.94
CA ALA A 117 -14.92 -24.56 -45.90
C ALA A 117 -13.64 -23.96 -45.30
N ASP A 118 -12.77 -23.36 -46.14
CA ASP A 118 -11.58 -22.63 -45.70
C ASP A 118 -11.95 -21.40 -44.85
N LEU A 119 -12.97 -20.63 -45.24
CA LEU A 119 -13.45 -19.48 -44.45
C LEU A 119 -14.04 -19.91 -43.10
N GLU A 120 -14.89 -20.94 -43.06
CA GLU A 120 -15.41 -21.52 -41.81
C GLU A 120 -14.28 -22.02 -40.91
N GLU A 121 -13.24 -22.64 -41.48
CA GLU A 121 -12.10 -23.14 -40.71
C GLU A 121 -11.22 -21.98 -40.20
N LYS A 122 -11.07 -20.89 -40.97
CA LYS A 122 -10.45 -19.66 -40.46
C LYS A 122 -11.28 -19.02 -39.35
N GLU A 123 -12.61 -19.03 -39.46
CA GLU A 123 -13.50 -18.56 -38.40
C GLU A 123 -13.33 -19.38 -37.12
N ARG A 124 -13.37 -20.73 -37.21
CA ARG A 124 -13.08 -21.65 -36.09
C ARG A 124 -11.71 -21.37 -35.45
N GLN A 125 -10.68 -21.15 -36.26
CA GLN A 125 -9.34 -20.80 -35.77
C GLN A 125 -9.32 -19.43 -35.06
N THR A 126 -10.04 -18.43 -35.57
CA THR A 126 -10.14 -17.12 -34.88
C THR A 126 -10.95 -17.19 -33.59
N ASN A 127 -12.01 -18.01 -33.54
CA ASN A 127 -12.81 -18.22 -32.33
C ASN A 127 -12.00 -18.99 -31.27
N SER A 128 -11.31 -20.07 -31.64
CA SER A 128 -10.41 -20.77 -30.72
C SER A 128 -9.29 -19.86 -30.17
N GLN A 129 -8.71 -18.99 -31.01
CA GLN A 129 -7.77 -17.96 -30.53
C GLN A 129 -8.42 -16.90 -29.64
N ARG A 130 -9.70 -16.56 -29.87
CA ARG A 130 -10.46 -15.64 -29.02
C ARG A 130 -10.69 -16.26 -27.65
N ASP A 131 -11.12 -17.51 -27.60
CA ASP A 131 -11.36 -18.26 -26.36
C ASP A 131 -10.07 -18.45 -25.56
N GLN A 132 -8.96 -18.77 -26.23
CA GLN A 132 -7.62 -18.81 -25.61
C GLN A 132 -7.20 -17.45 -25.04
N ARG A 133 -7.50 -16.33 -25.72
CA ARG A 133 -7.23 -14.97 -25.20
C ARG A 133 -8.12 -14.63 -24.02
N VAL A 134 -9.40 -15.03 -24.03
CA VAL A 134 -10.32 -14.83 -22.90
C VAL A 134 -9.89 -15.66 -21.69
N ALA A 135 -9.49 -16.92 -21.88
CA ALA A 135 -8.96 -17.78 -20.82
C ALA A 135 -7.62 -17.26 -20.26
N ALA A 136 -6.72 -16.75 -21.12
CA ALA A 136 -5.49 -16.10 -20.69
C ALA A 136 -5.78 -14.80 -19.93
N GLN A 137 -6.75 -14.00 -20.37
CA GLN A 137 -7.16 -12.78 -19.68
C GLN A 137 -7.85 -13.06 -18.33
N ALA A 138 -8.60 -14.15 -18.22
CA ALA A 138 -9.14 -14.61 -16.94
C ALA A 138 -8.00 -14.97 -15.97
N ARG A 139 -7.02 -15.76 -16.41
CA ARG A 139 -5.83 -16.10 -15.61
C ARG A 139 -4.99 -14.88 -15.21
N VAL A 140 -4.87 -13.88 -16.08
CA VAL A 140 -4.19 -12.62 -15.73
C VAL A 140 -4.96 -11.89 -14.63
N LYS A 141 -6.30 -11.85 -14.68
CA LYS A 141 -7.11 -11.26 -13.61
C LYS A 141 -7.04 -12.05 -12.30
N GLU A 142 -7.08 -13.38 -12.36
CA GLU A 142 -6.89 -14.27 -11.20
C GLU A 142 -5.54 -13.96 -10.52
N LEU A 143 -4.46 -13.84 -11.31
CA LEU A 143 -3.13 -13.46 -10.82
C LEU A 143 -3.03 -12.00 -10.35
N GLU A 144 -3.77 -11.06 -10.95
CA GLU A 144 -3.87 -9.66 -10.49
C GLU A 144 -4.62 -9.57 -9.14
N GLU A 145 -5.67 -10.37 -8.94
CA GLU A 145 -6.43 -10.48 -7.70
C GLU A 145 -5.61 -11.20 -6.60
N GLU A 146 -4.94 -12.31 -6.91
CA GLU A 146 -3.99 -12.99 -6.01
C GLU A 146 -2.85 -12.05 -5.58
N LEU A 147 -2.24 -11.32 -6.53
CA LEU A 147 -1.20 -10.33 -6.25
C LEU A 147 -1.74 -9.19 -5.37
N HIS A 148 -2.96 -8.70 -5.62
CA HIS A 148 -3.59 -7.67 -4.81
C HIS A 148 -3.85 -8.15 -3.37
N ASN A 149 -4.35 -9.38 -3.21
CA ASN A 149 -4.56 -10.02 -1.92
C ASN A 149 -3.22 -10.17 -1.16
N ALA A 150 -2.17 -10.67 -1.82
CA ALA A 150 -0.83 -10.76 -1.24
C ALA A 150 -0.26 -9.39 -0.84
N TRP A 151 -0.54 -8.31 -1.58
CA TRP A 151 -0.20 -6.94 -1.18
C TRP A 151 -0.99 -6.45 0.03
N GLN A 152 -2.28 -6.82 0.17
CA GLN A 152 -3.07 -6.54 1.38
C GLN A 152 -2.52 -7.32 2.58
N GLU A 153 -2.20 -8.60 2.41
CA GLU A 153 -1.59 -9.44 3.44
C GLU A 153 -0.23 -8.88 3.90
N LEU A 154 0.67 -8.55 2.97
CA LEU A 154 1.95 -7.89 3.26
C LEU A 154 1.77 -6.54 3.97
N SER A 155 0.76 -5.75 3.59
CA SER A 155 0.41 -4.50 4.26
C SER A 155 -0.08 -4.74 5.69
N SER A 156 -0.85 -5.81 5.90
CA SER A 156 -1.30 -6.24 7.23
C SER A 156 -0.12 -6.76 8.07
N LEU A 157 0.78 -7.57 7.51
CA LEU A 157 1.96 -8.07 8.21
C LEU A 157 2.92 -6.93 8.54
N GLN A 158 3.02 -5.91 7.69
CA GLN A 158 3.76 -4.68 7.99
C GLN A 158 3.11 -3.86 9.11
N SER A 159 1.77 -3.78 9.19
CA SER A 159 1.10 -3.09 10.31
C SER A 159 1.21 -3.85 11.63
N HIS A 160 1.10 -5.18 11.61
CA HIS A 160 1.38 -6.05 12.76
C HIS A 160 2.85 -5.95 13.20
N SER A 161 3.80 -5.96 12.25
CA SER A 161 5.23 -5.77 12.54
C SER A 161 5.53 -4.41 13.17
N ARG A 162 4.91 -3.33 12.68
CA ARG A 162 4.98 -2.00 13.32
C ARG A 162 4.37 -1.99 14.72
N SER A 163 3.23 -2.65 14.92
CA SER A 163 2.59 -2.80 16.24
C SER A 163 3.49 -3.53 17.23
N LEU A 164 4.09 -4.65 16.81
CA LEU A 164 5.06 -5.42 17.62
C LEU A 164 6.33 -4.61 17.90
N ALA A 165 6.84 -3.84 16.93
CA ALA A 165 7.98 -2.94 17.15
C ALA A 165 7.67 -1.83 18.17
N MET A 166 6.47 -1.22 18.10
CA MET A 166 6.02 -0.24 19.09
C MET A 166 5.86 -0.85 20.49
N GLN A 167 5.33 -2.09 20.57
CA GLN A 167 5.24 -2.84 21.83
C GLN A 167 6.62 -3.19 22.39
N LEU A 168 7.59 -3.57 21.55
CA LEU A 168 8.98 -3.78 21.96
C LEU A 168 9.61 -2.49 22.49
N SER A 169 9.54 -1.38 21.76
CA SER A 169 10.08 -0.09 22.24
C SER A 169 9.39 0.40 23.53
N SER A 170 8.09 0.11 23.70
CA SER A 170 7.37 0.37 24.94
C SER A 170 7.95 -0.48 26.09
N LYS A 171 8.19 -1.78 25.88
CA LYS A 171 8.78 -2.67 26.89
C LYS A 171 10.25 -2.35 27.18
N GLU A 172 11.03 -1.94 26.19
CA GLU A 172 12.39 -1.42 26.38
C GLU A 172 12.38 -0.17 27.27
N SER A 173 11.44 0.77 27.03
CA SER A 173 11.29 1.96 27.88
C SER A 173 10.82 1.62 29.32
N GLU A 174 9.94 0.62 29.48
CA GLU A 174 9.50 0.13 30.79
C GLU A 174 10.64 -0.54 31.56
N VAL A 175 11.51 -1.30 30.87
CA VAL A 175 12.71 -1.91 31.44
C VAL A 175 13.71 -0.81 31.84
N ALA A 176 14.00 0.15 30.98
CA ALA A 176 14.90 1.26 31.30
C ALA A 176 14.40 2.10 32.50
N ALA A 177 13.09 2.35 32.60
CA ALA A 177 12.49 3.00 33.76
C ALA A 177 12.65 2.19 35.05
N LYS A 178 12.48 0.86 34.98
CA LYS A 178 12.67 -0.06 36.10
C LYS A 178 14.15 -0.21 36.50
N GLU A 179 15.07 -0.20 35.55
CA GLU A 179 16.51 -0.15 35.83
C GLU A 179 16.89 1.17 36.51
N GLY A 180 16.30 2.30 36.10
CA GLY A 180 16.43 3.58 36.80
C GLY A 180 15.97 3.51 38.25
N GLN A 181 14.77 2.98 38.50
CA GLN A 181 14.25 2.76 39.87
C GLN A 181 15.12 1.80 40.69
N LEU A 182 15.62 0.73 40.08
CA LEU A 182 16.48 -0.25 40.74
C LEU A 182 17.84 0.36 41.10
N ASN A 183 18.39 1.22 40.24
CA ASN A 183 19.61 1.98 40.52
C ASN A 183 19.41 3.04 41.61
N GLN A 184 18.26 3.72 41.65
CA GLN A 184 17.89 4.60 42.76
C GLN A 184 17.83 3.82 44.09
N LEU A 185 17.11 2.68 44.13
CA LEU A 185 17.02 1.82 45.31
C LEU A 185 18.39 1.26 45.75
N ARG A 186 19.32 1.01 44.83
CA ARG A 186 20.72 0.67 45.16
C ARG A 186 21.46 1.83 45.82
N GLY A 187 21.22 3.06 45.37
CA GLY A 187 21.75 4.28 45.98
C GLY A 187 21.22 4.47 47.41
N GLU A 188 19.90 4.48 47.57
CA GLU A 188 19.22 4.59 48.88
C GLU A 188 19.66 3.49 49.85
N PHE A 189 19.81 2.23 49.38
CA PHE A 189 20.33 1.14 50.20
C PHE A 189 21.79 1.35 50.62
N ALA A 190 22.65 1.86 49.72
CA ALA A 190 24.04 2.18 50.05
C ALA A 190 24.13 3.34 51.06
N GLU A 191 23.32 4.39 50.90
CA GLU A 191 23.21 5.49 51.85
C GLU A 191 22.79 4.99 53.23
N VAL A 192 21.70 4.21 53.32
CA VAL A 192 21.25 3.57 54.57
C VAL A 192 22.35 2.68 55.18
N GLN A 193 23.12 1.95 54.37
CA GLN A 193 24.25 1.15 54.86
C GLN A 193 25.40 2.01 55.42
N THR A 194 25.65 3.20 54.85
CA THR A 194 26.63 4.15 55.40
C THR A 194 26.14 4.82 56.69
N LEU A 195 24.87 5.22 56.75
CA LEU A 195 24.25 5.80 57.96
C LEU A 195 24.21 4.79 59.11
N TYR A 196 23.91 3.50 58.81
CA TYR A 196 24.00 2.42 59.79
C TYR A 196 25.42 2.26 60.32
N ARG A 197 26.45 2.30 59.45
CA ARG A 197 27.85 2.20 59.86
C ARG A 197 28.25 3.36 60.78
N GLN A 198 27.94 4.59 60.41
CA GLN A 198 28.18 5.78 61.23
C GLN A 198 27.47 5.68 62.60
N SER A 199 26.23 5.18 62.62
CA SER A 199 25.50 4.92 63.87
C SER A 199 26.21 3.88 64.76
N THR A 200 26.74 2.79 64.18
CA THR A 200 27.52 1.81 64.94
C THR A 200 28.88 2.34 65.41
N GLU A 201 29.51 3.24 64.65
CA GLU A 201 30.76 3.92 65.03
C GLU A 201 30.50 4.88 66.21
N HIS A 202 29.45 5.71 66.14
CA HIS A 202 29.04 6.58 67.27
C HIS A 202 28.61 5.79 68.51
N ALA A 203 27.97 4.63 68.36
CA ALA A 203 27.65 3.75 69.49
C ALA A 203 28.93 3.18 70.15
N ALA A 204 29.98 2.89 69.37
CA ALA A 204 31.27 2.48 69.90
C ALA A 204 32.01 3.63 70.60
N GLU A 205 31.96 4.85 70.05
CA GLU A 205 32.48 6.07 70.69
C GLU A 205 31.79 6.33 72.04
N GLN A 206 30.46 6.23 72.10
CA GLN A 206 29.68 6.34 73.34
C GLN A 206 30.07 5.24 74.34
N SER A 207 30.27 3.99 73.90
CA SER A 207 30.76 2.91 74.77
C SER A 207 32.15 3.19 75.33
N HIS A 208 33.04 3.80 74.54
CA HIS A 208 34.37 4.22 75.01
C HIS A 208 34.29 5.36 76.04
N LEU A 209 33.44 6.37 75.81
CA LEU A 209 33.23 7.46 76.75
C LEU A 209 32.63 6.96 78.09
N ILE A 210 31.66 6.04 78.03
CA ILE A 210 31.09 5.40 79.24
C ILE A 210 32.19 4.70 80.04
N LYS A 211 33.03 3.87 79.40
CA LYS A 211 34.15 3.18 80.07
C LYS A 211 35.18 4.14 80.69
N GLN A 212 35.42 5.30 80.06
CA GLN A 212 36.29 6.34 80.64
C GLN A 212 35.65 6.98 81.88
N LEU A 213 34.35 7.27 81.84
CA LEU A 213 33.61 7.81 82.98
C LEU A 213 33.48 6.79 84.14
N GLU A 214 33.28 5.51 83.82
CA GLU A 214 33.31 4.41 84.80
C GLU A 214 34.69 4.30 85.47
N GLY A 215 35.78 4.35 84.70
CA GLY A 215 37.15 4.36 85.23
C GLY A 215 37.42 5.55 86.15
N LEU A 216 37.07 6.77 85.72
CA LEU A 216 37.20 7.99 86.54
C LEU A 216 36.35 7.93 87.82
N ASN A 217 35.15 7.35 87.76
CA ASN A 217 34.30 7.14 88.93
C ASN A 217 34.93 6.13 89.91
N LEU A 218 35.46 5.01 89.41
CA LEU A 218 36.17 4.01 90.24
C LEU A 218 37.44 4.59 90.89
N ASP A 219 38.21 5.40 90.17
CA ASP A 219 39.39 6.07 90.72
C ASP A 219 38.99 7.16 91.75
N THR A 220 37.92 7.91 91.50
CA THR A 220 37.35 8.88 92.47
C THR A 220 36.89 8.17 93.75
N GLN A 221 36.18 7.04 93.63
CA GLN A 221 35.78 6.22 94.78
C GLN A 221 36.99 5.65 95.53
N ARG A 222 38.07 5.29 94.83
CA ARG A 222 39.32 4.86 95.48
C ARG A 222 39.99 6.00 96.25
N VAL A 223 40.04 7.21 95.69
CA VAL A 223 40.57 8.40 96.38
C VAL A 223 39.74 8.73 97.63
N LEU A 224 38.41 8.67 97.54
CA LEU A 224 37.52 8.89 98.68
C LEU A 224 37.73 7.84 99.79
N ARG A 225 37.79 6.54 99.45
CA ARG A 225 38.11 5.48 100.44
C ARG A 225 39.49 5.67 101.06
N ASN A 226 40.50 6.02 100.28
CA ASN A 226 41.84 6.30 100.81
C ASN A 226 41.84 7.52 101.78
N GLN A 227 40.95 8.50 101.57
CA GLN A 227 40.75 9.63 102.49
C GLN A 227 39.97 9.21 103.75
N GLU A 228 38.95 8.37 103.63
CA GLU A 228 38.23 7.77 104.76
C GLU A 228 39.16 6.89 105.63
N GLU A 229 40.02 6.09 105.01
CA GLU A 229 41.06 5.28 105.66
C GLU A 229 42.11 6.17 106.37
N ALA A 230 42.55 7.27 105.74
CA ALA A 230 43.44 8.23 106.37
C ALA A 230 42.79 8.94 107.58
N HIS A 231 41.56 9.45 107.43
CA HIS A 231 40.85 10.13 108.51
C HIS A 231 40.47 9.20 109.67
N THR A 232 40.17 7.93 109.40
CA THR A 232 39.96 6.93 110.45
C THR A 232 41.27 6.55 111.14
N ALA A 233 42.39 6.41 110.41
CA ALA A 233 43.72 6.23 111.00
C ALA A 233 44.09 7.40 111.92
N ASP A 234 43.97 8.65 111.45
CA ASP A 234 44.17 9.87 112.25
C ASP A 234 43.29 9.86 113.50
N THR A 235 41.99 9.56 113.35
CA THR A 235 41.04 9.47 114.47
C THR A 235 41.48 8.44 115.52
N THR A 236 41.94 7.25 115.11
CA THR A 236 42.49 6.27 116.07
C THR A 236 43.79 6.73 116.71
N SER A 237 44.60 7.55 116.03
CA SER A 237 45.82 8.14 116.60
C SER A 237 45.50 9.16 117.70
N TYR A 238 44.53 10.06 117.47
CA TYR A 238 44.06 11.01 118.46
C TYR A 238 43.40 10.31 119.66
N GLN A 239 42.60 9.26 119.42
CA GLN A 239 42.03 8.44 120.50
C GLN A 239 43.11 7.71 121.32
N ARG A 240 44.23 7.30 120.70
CA ARG A 240 45.36 6.69 121.41
C ARG A 240 46.09 7.72 122.26
N LEU A 241 46.43 8.88 121.69
CA LEU A 241 47.09 9.97 122.40
C LEU A 241 46.25 10.52 123.56
N TYR A 242 44.91 10.58 123.42
CA TYR A 242 44.01 10.94 124.51
C TYR A 242 44.02 9.89 125.65
N LYS A 243 44.10 8.60 125.32
CA LYS A 243 44.24 7.52 126.32
C LYS A 243 45.60 7.57 127.03
N GLU A 244 46.67 7.83 126.30
CA GLU A 244 48.02 8.01 126.89
C GLU A 244 48.04 9.22 127.83
N LEU A 245 47.49 10.37 127.40
CA LEU A 245 47.38 11.57 128.22
C LEU A 245 46.53 11.35 129.48
N SER A 246 45.41 10.62 129.39
CA SER A 246 44.57 10.31 130.54
C SER A 246 45.26 9.35 131.52
N GLN A 247 46.07 8.40 131.03
CA GLN A 247 46.91 7.54 131.88
C GLN A 247 48.00 8.34 132.60
N CYS A 248 48.67 9.26 131.90
CA CYS A 248 49.65 10.17 132.52
C CYS A 248 49.00 11.06 133.60
N TYR A 249 47.80 11.59 133.34
CA TYR A 249 47.05 12.37 134.33
C TYR A 249 46.65 11.52 135.55
N GLN A 250 46.13 10.30 135.34
CA GLN A 250 45.76 9.39 136.42
C GLN A 250 46.97 9.00 137.29
N ALA A 251 48.15 8.79 136.68
CA ALA A 251 49.41 8.54 137.38
C ALA A 251 49.93 9.76 138.13
N LEU A 252 49.76 10.97 137.58
CA LEU A 252 50.08 12.21 138.28
C LEU A 252 49.19 12.37 139.53
N VAL A 253 47.88 12.20 139.40
CA VAL A 253 46.92 12.30 140.52
C VAL A 253 47.21 11.26 141.61
N SER A 254 47.58 10.02 141.27
CA SER A 254 47.94 9.01 142.27
C SER A 254 49.28 9.31 142.97
N SER A 255 50.25 9.89 142.25
CA SER A 255 51.50 10.38 142.86
C SER A 255 51.29 11.61 143.75
N GLU A 256 50.36 12.49 143.39
CA GLU A 256 49.98 13.64 144.22
C GLU A 256 49.24 13.20 145.49
N ALA A 257 48.40 12.15 145.39
CA ALA A 257 47.73 11.54 146.54
C ALA A 257 48.72 10.88 147.51
N SER A 258 49.74 10.15 147.02
CA SER A 258 50.75 9.55 147.90
C SER A 258 51.67 10.61 148.52
N LEU A 259 51.99 11.69 147.80
CA LEU A 259 52.68 12.86 148.37
C LEU A 259 51.85 13.51 149.48
N ARG A 260 50.54 13.72 149.29
CA ARG A 260 49.64 14.22 150.33
C ARG A 260 49.62 13.30 151.57
N GLN A 261 49.56 11.98 151.37
CA GLN A 261 49.65 11.01 152.48
C GLN A 261 50.99 11.11 153.22
N SER A 262 52.12 11.20 152.52
CA SER A 262 53.43 11.36 153.16
C SER A 262 53.56 12.68 153.92
N HIS A 263 52.99 13.77 153.39
CA HIS A 263 52.96 15.07 154.06
C HIS A 263 52.09 15.00 155.34
N GLN A 264 50.92 14.34 155.28
CA GLN A 264 50.06 14.14 156.43
C GLN A 264 50.72 13.29 157.53
N MET A 265 51.50 12.28 157.15
CA MET A 265 52.33 11.47 158.08
C MET A 265 53.50 12.26 158.67
N LEU A 266 54.11 13.19 157.93
CA LEU A 266 55.12 14.10 158.48
C LEU A 266 54.49 15.11 159.46
N CYS A 267 53.31 15.65 159.14
CA CYS A 267 52.60 16.57 160.03
C CYS A 267 52.18 15.92 161.36
N SER A 268 51.80 14.63 161.37
CA SER A 268 51.49 13.92 162.62
C SER A 268 52.74 13.62 163.46
N GLN A 269 53.89 13.33 162.83
CA GLN A 269 55.19 13.24 163.53
C GLN A 269 55.62 14.59 164.11
N LEU A 270 55.39 15.69 163.39
CA LEU A 270 55.71 17.05 163.85
C LEU A 270 54.84 17.43 165.06
N ALA A 271 53.53 17.18 165.00
CA ALA A 271 52.63 17.37 166.14
C ALA A 271 53.01 16.53 167.38
N GLN A 272 53.50 15.30 167.20
CA GLN A 272 54.06 14.50 168.30
C GLN A 272 55.33 15.14 168.90
N LYS A 273 56.16 15.80 168.09
CA LYS A 273 57.35 16.52 168.56
C LYS A 273 56.98 17.81 169.30
N ASP A 274 56.01 18.57 168.79
CA ASP A 274 55.49 19.75 169.48
C ASP A 274 54.88 19.39 170.85
N GLN A 275 54.18 18.26 170.94
CA GLN A 275 53.65 17.76 172.22
C GLN A 275 54.76 17.36 173.20
N GLN A 276 55.88 16.81 172.73
CA GLN A 276 57.07 16.55 173.57
C GLN A 276 57.75 17.86 174.04
N ILE A 277 57.80 18.89 173.20
CA ILE A 277 58.34 20.21 173.57
C ILE A 277 57.48 20.86 174.66
N LEU A 278 56.15 20.80 174.54
CA LEU A 278 55.23 21.33 175.55
C LEU A 278 55.34 20.62 176.90
N GLN A 279 55.60 19.30 176.90
CA GLN A 279 55.85 18.54 178.14
C GLN A 279 57.13 19.02 178.85
N LEU A 280 58.24 19.15 178.12
CA LEU A 280 59.51 19.64 178.66
C LEU A 280 59.42 21.10 179.16
N GLN A 281 58.60 21.94 178.53
CA GLN A 281 58.34 23.31 179.00
C GLN A 281 57.54 23.34 180.32
N ALA A 282 56.58 22.42 180.51
CA ALA A 282 55.82 22.30 181.74
C ALA A 282 56.70 21.79 182.91
N GLU A 283 57.60 20.84 182.65
CA GLU A 283 58.58 20.36 183.63
C GLU A 283 59.52 21.49 184.09
N LEU A 284 59.97 22.35 183.16
CA LEU A 284 60.81 23.52 183.50
C LEU A 284 60.09 24.49 184.44
N GLN A 285 58.83 24.83 184.16
CA GLN A 285 58.04 25.77 184.97
C GLN A 285 57.75 25.24 186.38
N GLN A 286 57.73 23.93 186.59
CA GLN A 286 57.51 23.34 187.92
C GLN A 286 58.72 23.49 188.86
N GLN A 287 59.92 23.74 188.32
CA GLN A 287 61.17 23.77 189.09
C GLN A 287 61.49 25.15 189.68
N GLU A 288 60.91 26.25 189.16
CA GLU A 288 61.23 27.62 189.58
C GLU A 288 60.43 28.12 190.82
N GLN A 289 59.39 27.42 191.26
CA GLN A 289 58.37 27.98 192.18
C GLN A 289 58.65 27.82 193.69
N LEU A 290 59.89 27.51 194.12
CA LEU A 290 60.19 27.13 195.52
C LEU A 290 61.03 28.12 196.36
N GLN A 291 61.25 29.38 195.95
CA GLN A 291 61.95 30.36 196.80
C GLN A 291 61.46 31.83 196.75
N GLN A 292 61.14 32.34 197.95
CA GLN A 292 60.95 33.76 198.36
C GLN A 292 59.67 34.51 197.94
N LEU A 293 59.43 35.68 198.57
CA LEU A 293 58.10 36.26 198.82
C LEU A 293 58.09 37.81 198.91
N GLN A 294 56.87 38.38 198.78
CA GLN A 294 56.43 39.77 199.07
C GLN A 294 56.64 40.89 198.00
N PRO A 295 55.76 41.93 197.94
CA PRO A 295 55.31 42.46 196.63
C PRO A 295 55.11 44.00 196.47
N GLN A 296 54.98 44.50 195.22
CA GLN A 296 54.07 45.61 194.83
C GLN A 296 53.92 45.83 193.28
N VAL A 297 52.70 45.66 192.74
CA VAL A 297 51.84 46.69 192.07
C VAL A 297 52.52 47.88 191.33
N PRO A 298 52.09 48.34 190.11
CA PRO A 298 51.39 47.68 188.97
C PRO A 298 51.78 48.18 187.51
N GLN A 299 50.98 47.81 186.50
CA GLN A 299 50.49 48.64 185.34
C GLN A 299 51.15 48.70 183.90
N THR A 300 50.46 48.05 182.93
CA THR A 300 49.92 48.59 181.62
C THR A 300 50.57 48.29 180.23
N VAL A 301 49.67 48.12 179.23
CA VAL A 301 49.75 48.31 177.73
C VAL A 301 50.05 47.10 176.79
N VAL A 302 48.96 46.48 176.29
CA VAL A 302 48.50 46.34 174.87
C VAL A 302 49.57 45.99 173.79
N TYR A 303 49.41 44.94 172.96
CA TYR A 303 48.59 44.99 171.73
C TYR A 303 47.86 43.71 171.29
N LEU A 304 46.67 43.92 170.71
CA LEU A 304 45.82 42.97 169.97
C LEU A 304 45.96 43.19 168.46
N SER A 305 45.66 42.19 167.62
CA SER A 305 45.35 42.44 166.19
C SER A 305 44.48 41.35 165.55
N PRO A 306 43.19 41.65 165.28
CA PRO A 306 42.37 40.92 164.32
C PRO A 306 41.81 41.81 163.19
N ASN A 307 41.47 41.18 162.05
CA ASN A 307 40.55 41.65 160.99
C ASN A 307 41.00 42.80 160.05
N ARG A 308 41.19 42.51 158.73
CA ARG A 308 40.40 43.11 157.61
C ARG A 308 40.73 42.62 156.19
N GLN A 309 39.67 42.13 155.51
CA GLN A 309 39.19 42.47 154.15
C GLN A 309 40.16 42.70 152.97
N THR A 310 40.17 41.75 152.01
CA THR A 310 40.18 41.98 150.54
C THR A 310 39.66 40.74 149.78
N ASN A 311 39.21 40.80 148.51
CA ASN A 311 38.03 41.51 147.98
C ASN A 311 37.74 41.06 146.51
N PHE A 312 36.60 40.37 146.26
CA PHE A 312 36.07 39.98 144.93
C PHE A 312 36.92 39.00 144.07
N LYS A 313 36.36 38.23 143.13
CA LYS A 313 34.98 38.13 142.63
C LYS A 313 34.37 36.73 142.83
N ALA A 314 33.04 36.70 142.94
CA ALA A 314 32.26 35.48 142.68
C ALA A 314 31.71 35.50 141.25
N VAL A 315 31.76 34.34 140.59
CA VAL A 315 30.78 33.82 139.65
C VAL A 315 30.72 32.32 140.00
N GLY A 316 29.59 31.69 140.25
CA GLY A 316 28.21 32.09 139.96
C GLY A 316 27.59 30.94 139.18
N SER A 317 26.89 30.05 139.88
CA SER A 317 26.18 28.93 139.27
C SER A 317 25.10 29.45 138.32
N GLU A 318 24.83 28.73 137.24
CA GLU A 318 23.44 28.57 136.83
C GLU A 318 23.20 27.27 136.05
N GLN A 319 21.99 26.74 136.24
CA GLN A 319 21.48 25.47 135.75
C GLN A 319 20.18 25.81 135.01
N VAL A 320 20.14 25.66 133.69
CA VAL A 320 18.98 26.09 132.89
C VAL A 320 18.66 25.07 131.81
N ASP A 321 17.52 24.39 131.96
CA ASP A 321 16.79 23.77 130.86
C ASP A 321 15.95 24.85 130.14
N VAL A 322 16.03 24.92 128.81
CA VAL A 322 14.98 25.54 127.98
C VAL A 322 14.76 24.70 126.72
N ALA A 323 13.61 24.04 126.65
CA ALA A 323 12.99 23.63 125.40
C ALA A 323 11.88 24.63 125.05
N ILE A 324 11.73 25.05 123.79
CA ILE A 324 10.44 25.54 123.24
C ILE A 324 10.47 25.77 121.69
N GLN A 325 9.58 25.07 120.98
CA GLN A 325 8.84 25.52 119.75
C GLN A 325 9.66 25.79 118.44
N LYS A 326 9.10 25.69 117.21
CA LYS A 326 7.74 25.36 116.72
C LYS A 326 7.76 24.93 115.24
N SER A 327 6.72 24.19 114.80
CA SER A 327 6.16 24.07 113.43
C SER A 327 7.04 23.63 112.24
N SER A 328 6.54 22.96 111.20
CA SER A 328 5.38 22.04 110.98
C SER A 328 5.49 21.48 109.53
N PRO A 329 4.78 20.40 109.16
CA PRO A 329 5.11 19.58 107.97
C PRO A 329 4.12 19.71 106.80
N ASN A 330 4.43 18.99 105.71
CA ASN A 330 3.54 18.18 104.85
C ASN A 330 4.47 17.44 103.83
N SER A 331 4.37 16.13 103.49
CA SER A 331 3.24 15.23 103.14
C SER A 331 2.48 15.67 101.86
N ASP A 332 2.09 14.80 100.93
CA ASP A 332 1.88 13.34 101.01
C ASP A 332 2.21 12.54 99.71
N GLN A 333 1.74 11.29 99.64
CA GLN A 333 2.20 10.21 98.76
C GLN A 333 1.40 10.03 97.43
N ALA A 334 2.12 9.53 96.42
CA ALA A 334 1.77 8.41 95.52
C ALA A 334 0.69 8.48 94.40
N SER A 335 0.96 7.62 93.41
CA SER A 335 0.02 6.72 92.69
C SER A 335 -0.46 7.04 91.25
N THR A 336 0.15 6.32 90.30
CA THR A 336 -0.46 5.48 89.23
C THR A 336 -1.44 6.03 88.18
N GLN A 337 -1.13 5.66 86.91
CA GLN A 337 -2.03 5.25 85.81
C GLN A 337 -2.95 6.27 85.09
N GLY A 338 -3.04 6.10 83.76
CA GLY A 338 -4.36 6.03 83.10
C GLY A 338 -4.56 6.82 81.80
N SER A 339 -4.39 6.14 80.65
CA SER A 339 -4.96 6.36 79.30
C SER A 339 -5.50 7.72 78.79
N ASP A 340 -5.17 7.96 77.52
CA ASP A 340 -6.03 8.41 76.41
C ASP A 340 -7.37 9.13 76.70
N GLN A 341 -7.52 10.30 76.05
CA GLN A 341 -8.40 10.36 74.88
C GLN A 341 -8.17 11.57 73.97
N ARG A 342 -8.24 11.32 72.66
CA ARG A 342 -8.45 12.30 71.59
C ARG A 342 -9.93 12.20 71.15
N PRO A 343 -10.59 13.32 70.85
CA PRO A 343 -11.58 13.31 69.77
C PRO A 343 -11.40 14.46 68.77
N GLU A 344 -12.21 14.42 67.72
CA GLU A 344 -11.93 15.02 66.41
C GLU A 344 -12.63 16.37 66.14
N ASP A 345 -12.20 16.96 65.02
CA ASP A 345 -12.76 18.06 64.22
C ASP A 345 -14.25 18.42 64.38
N ARG A 346 -14.51 19.73 64.17
CA ARG A 346 -15.63 20.14 63.30
C ARG A 346 -15.30 21.33 62.41
N THR A 347 -15.44 21.11 61.11
CA THR A 347 -15.22 22.04 59.99
C THR A 347 -16.20 23.20 59.93
N LEU A 348 -15.79 24.35 59.37
CA LEU A 348 -16.65 25.18 58.51
C LEU A 348 -15.87 26.02 57.45
N GLN A 349 -16.06 25.62 56.19
CA GLN A 349 -16.22 26.43 54.97
C GLN A 349 -15.42 27.73 54.69
N ARG A 350 -14.53 27.63 53.69
CA ARG A 350 -14.63 28.29 52.36
C ARG A 350 -14.84 29.82 52.30
N ARG A 351 -13.82 30.57 51.83
CA ARG A 351 -13.77 31.18 50.47
C ARG A 351 -12.43 31.89 50.19
N SER A 352 -11.74 31.52 49.12
CA SER A 352 -10.57 32.26 48.60
C SER A 352 -11.03 33.44 47.73
N THR A 353 -10.43 34.64 47.89
CA THR A 353 -9.34 35.16 47.03
C THR A 353 -8.91 36.61 47.37
N SER A 354 -7.62 36.89 47.11
CA SER A 354 -7.02 38.21 46.75
C SER A 354 -6.62 39.26 47.81
N SER A 355 -5.59 40.04 47.43
CA SER A 355 -5.06 41.29 48.03
C SER A 355 -4.26 41.26 49.35
N VAL A 356 -2.98 40.92 49.19
CA VAL A 356 -1.79 41.59 49.76
C VAL A 356 -2.05 42.83 50.65
N ARG A 357 -1.50 42.83 51.89
CA ARG A 357 -1.14 44.08 52.59
C ARG A 357 0.24 43.99 53.28
N ARG A 358 1.12 44.89 52.86
CA ARG A 358 2.46 45.16 53.41
C ARG A 358 2.46 45.26 54.94
N GLN A 359 3.43 44.63 55.61
CA GLN A 359 3.98 45.14 56.86
C GLN A 359 5.17 46.05 56.53
N GLN A 360 5.24 47.21 57.17
CA GLN A 360 6.42 48.10 57.09
C GLN A 360 7.34 47.78 58.27
N GLY A 361 8.43 47.05 58.01
CA GLY A 361 9.55 46.94 58.96
C GLY A 361 10.38 48.23 58.94
N ALA A 362 10.64 48.80 60.11
CA ALA A 362 11.47 50.00 60.24
C ALA A 362 12.96 49.70 59.99
N SER A 363 13.69 50.67 59.45
CA SER A 363 15.10 50.52 59.08
C SER A 363 16.03 50.50 60.28
N VAL A 364 16.90 49.49 60.36
CA VAL A 364 18.14 49.52 61.16
C VAL A 364 19.32 49.26 60.22
N GLN A 365 20.28 50.17 60.21
CA GLN A 365 21.48 50.04 59.39
C GLN A 365 22.46 49.03 60.01
N ARG A 366 23.08 48.16 59.19
CA ARG A 366 24.55 48.04 59.14
C ARG A 366 25.09 47.17 57.99
N SER A 367 26.22 47.63 57.47
CA SER A 367 27.32 46.82 56.89
C SER A 367 27.18 46.17 55.50
N ARG A 368 27.67 46.93 54.50
CA ARG A 368 28.80 46.53 53.62
C ARG A 368 28.67 45.24 52.79
N SER A 369 28.27 45.41 51.53
CA SER A 369 29.07 44.94 50.39
C SER A 369 29.30 46.11 49.43
N LEU A 370 30.29 46.00 48.52
CA LEU A 370 30.71 47.09 47.64
C LEU A 370 30.34 46.78 46.18
N SER A 371 29.58 47.66 45.55
CA SER A 371 29.40 47.71 44.10
C SER A 371 29.95 49.05 43.59
N PRO A 372 30.82 49.10 42.56
CA PRO A 372 31.29 50.35 41.99
C PRO A 372 30.14 51.11 41.33
N ALA A 373 29.93 52.37 41.73
CA ALA A 373 29.03 53.27 41.04
C ALA A 373 29.81 54.07 39.99
N THR A 374 29.43 53.96 38.72
CA THR A 374 29.95 54.83 37.64
C THR A 374 28.83 55.48 36.85
N SER A 375 28.78 56.82 36.97
CA SER A 375 28.23 57.79 36.00
C SER A 375 26.90 57.47 35.31
N VAL A 376 25.86 58.12 35.82
CA VAL A 376 24.82 58.82 35.05
C VAL A 376 25.37 59.36 33.72
N GLU A 377 24.72 59.08 32.58
CA GLU A 377 23.84 60.03 31.85
C GLU A 377 23.16 59.36 30.63
N LEU A 378 22.35 60.10 29.85
CA LEU A 378 21.76 59.75 28.54
C LEU A 378 20.64 58.69 28.46
N GLY A 379 19.43 59.11 28.87
CA GLY A 379 18.27 59.20 27.98
C GLY A 379 17.77 57.97 27.18
N GLY A 380 16.63 57.43 27.60
CA GLY A 380 15.61 56.83 26.72
C GLY A 380 15.86 55.42 26.17
N ARG A 381 17.09 55.06 25.78
CA ARG A 381 17.36 53.74 25.15
C ARG A 381 17.25 52.56 26.12
N ASN A 382 17.59 52.76 27.40
CA ASN A 382 17.52 51.70 28.40
C ASN A 382 16.09 51.38 28.87
N MET A 383 15.11 52.27 28.63
CA MET A 383 13.69 51.96 28.89
C MET A 383 13.21 50.83 27.98
N ARG A 384 13.49 50.92 26.67
CA ARG A 384 13.13 49.88 25.69
C ARG A 384 13.66 48.50 26.08
N GLY A 385 14.94 48.39 26.43
CA GLY A 385 15.52 47.11 26.87
C GLY A 385 14.97 46.60 28.22
N ALA A 386 14.50 47.49 29.09
CA ALA A 386 13.80 47.11 30.32
C ALA A 386 12.34 46.69 30.06
N GLU A 387 11.67 47.33 29.10
CA GLU A 387 10.33 47.01 28.63
C GLU A 387 10.29 45.66 27.90
N GLU A 388 11.28 45.37 27.04
CA GLU A 388 11.45 44.07 26.36
C GLU A 388 11.73 42.94 27.37
N ARG A 389 12.54 43.20 28.41
CA ARG A 389 12.76 42.28 29.54
C ARG A 389 11.49 42.08 30.38
N MET A 390 10.69 43.13 30.59
CA MET A 390 9.43 43.05 31.32
C MET A 390 8.38 42.24 30.54
N GLN A 391 8.26 42.46 29.23
CA GLN A 391 7.38 41.70 28.33
C GLN A 391 7.75 40.22 28.28
N THR A 392 9.04 39.88 28.17
CA THR A 392 9.50 38.48 28.18
C THR A 392 9.30 37.78 29.54
N LEU A 393 9.36 38.52 30.65
CA LEU A 393 8.94 38.03 31.97
C LEU A 393 7.42 37.88 32.12
N GLU A 394 6.63 38.77 31.50
CA GLU A 394 5.16 38.66 31.44
C GLU A 394 4.71 37.47 30.58
N GLU A 395 5.36 37.19 29.45
CA GLU A 395 5.15 35.97 28.66
C GLU A 395 5.46 34.70 29.49
N LEU A 396 6.58 34.70 30.20
CA LEU A 396 6.96 33.58 31.08
C LEU A 396 5.93 33.39 32.21
N LEU A 397 5.44 34.47 32.82
CA LEU A 397 4.39 34.42 33.83
C LEU A 397 3.08 33.84 33.26
N GLN A 398 2.70 34.24 32.04
CA GLN A 398 1.53 33.68 31.35
C GLN A 398 1.69 32.17 31.06
N LEU A 399 2.88 31.73 30.67
CA LEU A 399 3.17 30.30 30.47
C LEU A 399 3.14 29.52 31.80
N LYS A 400 3.66 30.08 32.89
CA LYS A 400 3.53 29.48 34.24
C LYS A 400 2.10 29.49 34.77
N MET A 401 1.25 30.44 34.37
CA MET A 401 -0.19 30.36 34.60
C MET A 401 -0.82 29.22 33.80
N GLN A 402 -0.50 29.07 32.51
CA GLN A 402 -0.99 27.98 31.66
C GLN A 402 -0.55 26.60 32.16
N GLU A 403 0.67 26.45 32.69
CA GLU A 403 1.17 25.24 33.36
C GLU A 403 0.27 24.86 34.56
N ASN A 404 -0.05 25.82 35.44
CA ASN A 404 -0.93 25.62 36.58
C ASN A 404 -2.40 25.37 36.17
N GLU A 405 -2.86 25.99 35.09
CA GLU A 405 -4.19 25.71 34.54
C GLU A 405 -4.27 24.31 33.90
N GLU A 406 -3.23 23.83 33.21
CA GLU A 406 -3.21 22.46 32.67
C GLU A 406 -3.10 21.42 33.80
N LEU A 407 -2.34 21.70 34.86
CA LEU A 407 -2.31 20.89 36.09
C LEU A 407 -3.69 20.79 36.76
N THR A 408 -4.39 21.92 36.95
CA THR A 408 -5.73 21.91 37.56
C THR A 408 -6.77 21.25 36.66
N ARG A 409 -6.75 21.52 35.35
CA ARG A 409 -7.60 20.83 34.35
C ARG A 409 -7.36 19.32 34.32
N ALA A 410 -6.10 18.85 34.44
CA ALA A 410 -5.78 17.42 34.53
C ALA A 410 -6.30 16.79 35.84
N HIS A 411 -6.11 17.47 36.98
CA HIS A 411 -6.61 17.03 38.28
C HIS A 411 -8.15 16.93 38.30
N ASP A 412 -8.86 17.95 37.80
CA ASP A 412 -10.32 17.94 37.79
C ASP A 412 -10.89 16.89 36.82
N LYS A 413 -10.28 16.64 35.65
CA LYS A 413 -10.64 15.48 34.81
C LYS A 413 -10.42 14.14 35.52
N ARG A 414 -9.33 13.97 36.27
CA ARG A 414 -9.06 12.75 37.04
C ARG A 414 -10.12 12.56 38.12
N ARG A 415 -10.53 13.65 38.77
CA ARG A 415 -11.61 13.70 39.75
C ARG A 415 -12.98 13.42 39.14
N GLU A 416 -13.29 13.95 37.96
CA GLU A 416 -14.51 13.64 37.20
C GLU A 416 -14.56 12.15 36.82
N ARG A 417 -13.47 11.59 36.29
CA ARG A 417 -13.34 10.15 36.00
C ARG A 417 -13.56 9.30 37.26
N LEU A 418 -12.97 9.67 38.39
CA LEU A 418 -13.20 9.00 39.68
C LEU A 418 -14.65 9.13 40.15
N CYS A 419 -15.26 10.31 40.03
CA CYS A 419 -16.67 10.53 40.37
C CYS A 419 -17.61 9.69 39.49
N LEU A 420 -17.35 9.60 38.18
CA LEU A 420 -18.10 8.77 37.24
C LEU A 420 -17.99 7.27 37.58
N ILE A 421 -16.79 6.79 37.92
CA ILE A 421 -16.59 5.41 38.40
C ILE A 421 -17.38 5.18 39.71
N GLN A 422 -17.34 6.13 40.64
CA GLN A 422 -18.10 6.04 41.89
C GLN A 422 -19.62 6.11 41.68
N THR A 423 -20.14 6.91 40.74
CA THR A 423 -21.58 6.93 40.42
C THR A 423 -21.99 5.65 39.71
N ASN A 424 -21.19 5.15 38.77
CA ASN A 424 -21.48 3.90 38.05
C ASN A 424 -21.43 2.69 39.00
N TYR A 425 -20.52 2.70 39.98
CA TYR A 425 -20.48 1.68 41.03
C TYR A 425 -21.67 1.79 41.99
N LYS A 426 -22.15 3.01 42.30
CA LYS A 426 -23.39 3.22 43.07
C LYS A 426 -24.61 2.74 42.30
N THR A 427 -24.80 3.15 41.04
CA THR A 427 -25.95 2.71 40.23
C THR A 427 -25.94 1.21 40.01
N LEU A 428 -24.80 0.57 39.70
CA LEU A 428 -24.71 -0.89 39.61
C LEU A 428 -25.01 -1.57 40.96
N ARG A 429 -24.53 -1.03 42.09
CA ARG A 429 -24.82 -1.55 43.44
C ARG A 429 -26.30 -1.40 43.79
N ASP A 430 -26.92 -0.28 43.44
CA ASP A 430 -28.30 0.00 43.79
C ASP A 430 -29.27 -0.71 42.83
N GLN A 431 -28.91 -0.90 41.56
CA GLN A 431 -29.55 -1.86 40.64
C GLN A 431 -29.43 -3.30 41.12
N LEU A 432 -28.28 -3.72 41.67
CA LEU A 432 -28.15 -5.05 42.29
C LEU A 432 -29.12 -5.20 43.46
N LYS A 433 -29.16 -4.23 44.38
CA LYS A 433 -30.12 -4.22 45.50
C LYS A 433 -31.56 -4.16 45.04
N GLU A 434 -31.86 -3.47 43.94
CA GLU A 434 -33.22 -3.35 43.41
C GLU A 434 -33.67 -4.64 42.73
N MET A 435 -32.77 -5.31 42.00
CA MET A 435 -32.97 -6.69 41.56
C MET A 435 -33.17 -7.63 42.76
N GLU A 436 -32.29 -7.60 43.77
CA GLU A 436 -32.39 -8.40 45.00
C GLU A 436 -33.70 -8.16 45.77
N LYS A 437 -34.20 -6.92 45.82
CA LYS A 437 -35.51 -6.58 46.42
C LYS A 437 -36.68 -7.05 45.57
N SER A 438 -36.58 -6.99 44.24
CA SER A 438 -37.61 -7.49 43.32
C SER A 438 -37.68 -9.02 43.35
N SER A 439 -36.54 -9.71 43.53
CA SER A 439 -36.45 -11.14 43.81
C SER A 439 -36.66 -11.42 45.31
N GLY A 440 -37.85 -11.12 45.82
CA GLY A 440 -38.21 -11.15 47.25
C GLY A 440 -38.25 -12.54 47.91
N LEU A 441 -37.20 -13.36 47.78
CA LEU A 441 -36.97 -14.59 48.54
C LEU A 441 -35.46 -14.75 48.87
N PRO A 442 -35.11 -15.17 50.10
CA PRO A 442 -33.71 -15.31 50.51
C PRO A 442 -33.03 -16.49 49.80
N GLY A 443 -32.02 -16.21 48.98
CA GLY A 443 -31.11 -17.24 48.44
C GLY A 443 -31.62 -18.02 47.22
N GLY A 444 -32.51 -17.45 46.41
CA GLY A 444 -32.93 -18.05 45.13
C GLY A 444 -31.88 -17.89 44.03
N LYS A 445 -31.51 -18.98 43.34
CA LYS A 445 -30.72 -18.90 42.10
C LYS A 445 -31.57 -18.23 41.01
N LEU A 446 -31.00 -17.26 40.28
CA LEU A 446 -31.55 -16.79 39.00
C LEU A 446 -31.80 -17.99 38.08
N HIS A 447 -32.95 -18.02 37.40
CA HIS A 447 -33.28 -19.10 36.46
C HIS A 447 -32.22 -19.18 35.35
N ARG A 448 -31.36 -20.19 35.45
CA ARG A 448 -30.51 -20.63 34.34
C ARG A 448 -31.43 -21.19 33.26
N ALA A 449 -31.22 -20.80 32.01
CA ALA A 449 -31.93 -21.40 30.88
C ALA A 449 -31.79 -22.94 30.93
N GLU A 450 -32.88 -23.64 30.65
CA GLU A 450 -32.98 -25.06 31.02
C GLU A 450 -31.92 -25.90 30.27
N PRO A 451 -31.35 -26.95 30.89
CA PRO A 451 -30.20 -27.68 30.32
C PRO A 451 -30.45 -28.36 28.96
N TRP A 452 -31.68 -28.38 28.45
CA TRP A 452 -32.00 -28.80 27.08
C TRP A 452 -32.05 -27.64 26.07
N GLN A 453 -32.35 -26.41 26.51
CA GLN A 453 -32.26 -25.20 25.67
C GLN A 453 -30.79 -24.89 25.35
N LEU A 454 -29.91 -25.08 26.34
CA LEU A 454 -28.45 -24.94 26.21
C LEU A 454 -27.74 -26.15 25.57
N ARG A 455 -28.45 -27.04 24.85
CA ARG A 455 -27.84 -28.15 24.07
C ARG A 455 -27.59 -27.82 22.61
N GLN A 456 -28.20 -26.76 22.09
CA GLN A 456 -28.08 -26.38 20.67
C GLN A 456 -26.90 -25.43 20.42
N GLU A 457 -26.39 -24.81 21.49
CA GLU A 457 -25.17 -24.01 21.51
C GLU A 457 -24.15 -24.66 22.44
N ASN A 458 -22.86 -24.57 22.11
CA ASN A 458 -21.79 -25.08 22.95
C ASN A 458 -21.70 -24.25 24.24
N SER A 459 -22.41 -24.64 25.30
CA SER A 459 -22.57 -23.76 26.47
C SER A 459 -21.25 -23.35 27.13
N ASP A 460 -20.23 -24.23 27.15
CA ASP A 460 -18.89 -23.89 27.62
C ASP A 460 -18.16 -22.90 26.70
N ALA A 461 -18.40 -22.96 25.38
CA ALA A 461 -17.90 -21.95 24.45
C ALA A 461 -18.58 -20.59 24.69
N VAL A 462 -19.90 -20.56 24.93
CA VAL A 462 -20.61 -19.31 25.28
C VAL A 462 -20.11 -18.74 26.61
N TRP A 463 -19.79 -19.58 27.61
CA TRP A 463 -19.14 -19.12 28.84
C TRP A 463 -17.70 -18.63 28.63
N ASN A 464 -16.93 -19.29 27.76
CA ASN A 464 -15.57 -18.86 27.39
C ASN A 464 -15.58 -17.53 26.63
N GLU A 465 -16.49 -17.35 25.67
CA GLU A 465 -16.69 -16.07 24.96
C GLU A 465 -17.18 -14.97 25.92
N LEU A 466 -18.13 -15.26 26.80
CA LEU A 466 -18.58 -14.29 27.80
C LEU A 466 -17.46 -13.93 28.80
N ALA A 467 -16.60 -14.88 29.17
CA ALA A 467 -15.42 -14.63 30.01
C ALA A 467 -14.35 -13.84 29.25
N TYR A 468 -14.10 -14.18 27.97
CA TYR A 468 -13.20 -13.46 27.08
C TYR A 468 -13.65 -12.01 26.89
N LEU A 469 -14.92 -11.78 26.53
CA LEU A 469 -15.51 -10.45 26.37
C LEU A 469 -15.53 -9.64 27.68
N LYS A 470 -15.78 -10.27 28.84
CA LYS A 470 -15.65 -9.61 30.15
C LYS A 470 -14.20 -9.22 30.47
N ASN A 471 -13.25 -10.11 30.19
CA ASN A 471 -11.82 -9.84 30.39
C ASN A 471 -11.29 -8.79 29.41
N LEU A 472 -11.74 -8.81 28.16
CA LEU A 472 -11.44 -7.81 27.13
C LEU A 472 -12.03 -6.45 27.50
N THR A 473 -13.31 -6.39 27.89
CA THR A 473 -13.95 -5.15 28.37
C THR A 473 -13.21 -4.59 29.59
N ARG A 474 -12.77 -5.45 30.52
CA ARG A 474 -11.96 -5.04 31.68
C ARG A 474 -10.58 -4.51 31.27
N LYS A 475 -9.88 -5.19 30.35
CA LYS A 475 -8.59 -4.73 29.78
C LYS A 475 -8.75 -3.37 29.11
N LEU A 476 -9.66 -3.26 28.13
CA LEU A 476 -9.97 -2.02 27.42
C LEU A 476 -10.39 -0.88 28.35
N SER A 477 -11.07 -1.17 29.47
CA SER A 477 -11.42 -0.15 30.47
C SER A 477 -10.20 0.34 31.27
N ILE A 478 -9.24 -0.54 31.58
CA ILE A 478 -7.99 -0.19 32.26
C ILE A 478 -7.06 0.55 31.29
N GLU A 479 -6.91 0.03 30.06
CA GLU A 479 -6.13 0.64 28.98
C GLU A 479 -6.68 2.03 28.63
N LYS A 480 -7.99 2.19 28.48
CA LYS A 480 -8.62 3.50 28.28
C LYS A 480 -8.31 4.47 29.44
N ALA A 481 -8.46 4.03 30.68
CA ALA A 481 -8.16 4.87 31.84
C ALA A 481 -6.67 5.28 31.88
N GLY A 482 -5.76 4.35 31.57
CA GLY A 482 -4.32 4.60 31.43
C GLY A 482 -4.00 5.62 30.34
N MET A 483 -4.48 5.40 29.11
CA MET A 483 -4.32 6.34 27.99
C MET A 483 -4.89 7.74 28.32
N GLU A 484 -6.01 7.83 29.05
CA GLU A 484 -6.57 9.10 29.51
C GLU A 484 -5.75 9.76 30.63
N GLU A 485 -5.02 9.00 31.47
CA GLU A 485 -4.04 9.57 32.41
C GLU A 485 -2.75 10.01 31.70
N GLU A 486 -2.22 9.20 30.78
CA GLU A 486 -1.06 9.54 29.94
C GLU A 486 -1.31 10.80 29.10
N LEU A 487 -2.48 10.94 28.47
CA LEU A 487 -2.84 12.14 27.69
C LEU A 487 -2.97 13.40 28.54
N ASP A 488 -3.35 13.29 29.82
CA ASP A 488 -3.38 14.44 30.73
C ASP A 488 -1.99 14.74 31.33
N MET A 489 -1.15 13.73 31.57
CA MET A 489 0.26 13.92 31.93
C MET A 489 1.07 14.57 30.79
N LEU A 490 0.91 14.12 29.55
CA LEU A 490 1.61 14.68 28.38
C LEU A 490 1.22 16.14 28.09
N ARG A 491 -0.02 16.54 28.42
CA ARG A 491 -0.46 17.95 28.37
C ARG A 491 0.28 18.79 29.40
N VAL A 492 0.27 18.36 30.66
CA VAL A 492 1.01 19.00 31.77
C VAL A 492 2.50 19.11 31.45
N GLN A 493 3.11 18.02 30.99
CA GLN A 493 4.52 17.99 30.57
C GLN A 493 4.77 19.00 29.46
N ALA A 494 3.97 18.99 28.38
CA ALA A 494 4.13 19.94 27.29
C ALA A 494 3.89 21.41 27.70
N ALA A 495 3.10 21.69 28.74
CA ALA A 495 2.93 23.03 29.30
C ALA A 495 4.15 23.47 30.12
N MET A 496 4.65 22.55 30.96
CA MET A 496 5.88 22.74 31.73
C MET A 496 7.11 22.91 30.81
N ASP A 497 7.21 22.15 29.74
CA ASP A 497 8.27 22.26 28.73
C ASP A 497 8.22 23.61 28.00
N ARG A 498 7.02 24.11 27.64
CA ARG A 498 6.87 25.46 27.05
C ARG A 498 7.36 26.56 28.01
N ALA A 499 7.12 26.39 29.31
CA ALA A 499 7.59 27.34 30.32
C ALA A 499 9.11 27.23 30.58
N THR A 500 9.64 26.03 30.81
CA THR A 500 11.07 25.82 31.07
C THR A 500 11.95 26.17 29.87
N VAL A 501 11.50 25.90 28.65
CA VAL A 501 12.19 26.39 27.43
C VAL A 501 12.27 27.92 27.42
N LYS A 502 11.22 28.63 27.84
CA LYS A 502 11.26 30.11 27.93
C LYS A 502 12.12 30.61 29.10
N GLU A 503 12.17 29.90 30.23
CA GLU A 503 13.14 30.16 31.31
C GLU A 503 14.58 30.04 30.80
N LEU A 504 14.91 28.96 30.09
CA LEU A 504 16.24 28.73 29.51
C LEU A 504 16.62 29.78 28.45
N HIS A 505 15.69 30.20 27.58
CA HIS A 505 15.92 31.31 26.66
C HIS A 505 16.21 32.62 27.39
N LEU A 506 15.52 32.90 28.50
CA LEU A 506 15.77 34.10 29.31
C LEU A 506 17.15 34.04 29.98
N CYS A 507 17.56 32.88 30.50
CA CYS A 507 18.90 32.68 31.06
C CYS A 507 19.99 32.92 30.01
N LEU A 508 19.88 32.29 28.83
CA LEU A 508 20.84 32.46 27.72
C LEU A 508 20.90 33.92 27.22
N ALA A 509 19.77 34.63 27.17
CA ALA A 509 19.72 36.05 26.83
C ALA A 509 20.43 36.92 27.88
N ASN A 510 20.26 36.61 29.18
CA ASN A 510 20.96 37.30 30.26
C ASN A 510 22.47 37.02 30.22
N GLU A 511 22.90 35.78 30.02
CA GLU A 511 24.32 35.42 29.86
C GLU A 511 24.95 36.14 28.66
N HIS A 512 24.25 36.18 27.51
CA HIS A 512 24.70 36.92 26.33
C HIS A 512 24.86 38.43 26.63
N GLN A 513 23.91 39.03 27.34
CA GLN A 513 23.99 40.46 27.69
C GLN A 513 25.07 40.75 28.75
N GLU A 514 25.31 39.82 29.69
CA GLU A 514 26.47 39.90 30.59
C GLU A 514 27.81 39.81 29.85
N LEU A 515 27.93 38.92 28.85
CA LEU A 515 29.13 38.81 28.02
C LEU A 515 29.37 40.11 27.22
N LEU A 516 28.31 40.70 26.67
CA LEU A 516 28.38 42.02 26.02
C LEU A 516 28.84 43.12 27.00
N HIS A 517 28.33 43.14 28.24
CA HIS A 517 28.80 44.08 29.26
C HIS A 517 30.28 43.85 29.62
N LYS A 518 30.71 42.60 29.84
CA LYS A 518 32.11 42.25 30.15
C LYS A 518 33.08 42.71 29.04
N VAL A 519 32.71 42.52 27.77
CA VAL A 519 33.49 43.00 26.61
C VAL A 519 33.54 44.54 26.52
N VAL A 520 32.53 45.24 27.03
CA VAL A 520 32.54 46.72 27.14
C VAL A 520 33.40 47.19 28.32
N GLU A 521 33.34 46.53 29.48
CA GLU A 521 34.20 46.83 30.64
C GLU A 521 35.68 46.60 30.33
N GLU A 522 36.04 45.48 29.69
CA GLU A 522 37.41 45.20 29.23
C GLU A 522 37.96 46.28 28.29
N ARG A 523 37.09 46.94 27.50
CA ARG A 523 37.48 48.09 26.66
C ARG A 523 37.63 49.42 27.42
N GLN A 524 37.06 49.55 28.61
CA GLN A 524 37.17 50.77 29.43
C GLN A 524 38.38 50.77 30.38
N VAL A 525 38.97 49.61 30.67
CA VAL A 525 40.21 49.51 31.47
C VAL A 525 41.39 50.12 30.71
N LYS A 526 41.74 51.37 31.06
CA LYS A 526 42.88 52.13 30.52
C LYS A 526 44.22 51.51 30.96
N SER A 527 44.63 50.43 30.29
CA SER A 527 45.90 49.73 30.52
C SER A 527 47.10 50.56 30.04
N SER A 528 47.78 51.20 30.99
CA SER A 528 48.93 52.08 30.74
C SER A 528 50.25 51.31 30.57
N THR A 529 50.43 50.65 29.42
CA THR A 529 51.74 50.14 28.96
C THR A 529 51.79 50.09 27.42
N PRO A 530 52.94 50.36 26.78
CA PRO A 530 53.00 50.59 25.33
C PRO A 530 52.88 49.29 24.52
N LYS A 531 52.00 49.31 23.51
CA LYS A 531 51.82 48.19 22.56
C LYS A 531 53.10 47.91 21.77
N LYS A 532 53.62 46.68 21.87
CA LYS A 532 54.42 46.07 20.78
C LYS A 532 53.47 45.27 19.87
N PRO A 533 53.42 45.53 18.56
CA PRO A 533 52.62 44.73 17.64
C PRO A 533 53.38 43.46 17.24
N SER A 534 52.97 42.30 17.72
CA SER A 534 53.53 41.01 17.29
C SER A 534 52.57 39.84 17.54
N VAL A 535 52.25 39.09 16.48
CA VAL A 535 51.57 37.77 16.47
C VAL A 535 50.11 37.71 16.96
N SER A 536 49.76 38.31 18.11
CA SER A 536 48.37 38.23 18.63
C SER A 536 47.39 39.04 17.79
N SER A 537 47.76 40.26 17.40
CA SER A 537 46.92 41.15 16.59
C SER A 537 46.65 40.56 15.19
N GLU A 538 47.67 40.03 14.51
CA GLU A 538 47.48 39.39 13.20
C GLU A 538 46.62 38.14 13.29
N ARG A 539 46.80 37.29 14.32
CA ARG A 539 45.95 36.10 14.52
C ARG A 539 44.50 36.50 14.80
N MET A 540 44.29 37.56 15.58
CA MET A 540 42.96 38.11 15.86
C MET A 540 42.33 38.72 14.60
N GLU A 541 43.08 39.49 13.81
CA GLU A 541 42.61 40.08 12.56
C GLU A 541 42.35 39.02 11.46
N GLN A 542 43.14 37.95 11.43
CA GLN A 542 42.86 36.75 10.63
C GLN A 542 41.59 36.04 11.11
N SER A 543 41.33 35.97 12.42
CA SER A 543 40.07 35.42 12.94
C SER A 543 38.87 36.31 12.61
N PHE A 544 38.98 37.65 12.66
CA PHE A 544 37.91 38.55 12.23
C PHE A 544 37.63 38.43 10.73
N LYS A 545 38.66 38.44 9.87
CA LYS A 545 38.52 38.15 8.43
C LYS A 545 37.96 36.76 8.16
N LYS A 546 38.15 35.80 9.08
CA LYS A 546 37.56 34.47 8.98
C LYS A 546 36.11 34.41 9.44
N ILE A 547 35.74 35.19 10.47
CA ILE A 547 34.36 35.38 10.94
C ILE A 547 33.57 36.11 9.85
N GLU A 548 34.06 37.20 9.30
CA GLU A 548 33.46 37.95 8.19
C GLU A 548 33.25 37.05 6.94
N GLN A 549 34.21 36.18 6.61
CA GLN A 549 34.05 35.15 5.57
C GLN A 549 33.04 34.04 5.91
N LEU A 550 32.73 33.82 7.19
CA LEU A 550 31.71 32.85 7.62
C LEU A 550 30.33 33.52 7.69
N GLU A 551 30.24 34.78 8.12
CA GLU A 551 29.04 35.62 8.07
C GLU A 551 28.59 35.83 6.62
N GLN A 552 29.49 36.18 5.69
CA GLN A 552 29.18 36.27 4.26
C GLN A 552 28.68 34.93 3.68
N ARG A 553 29.19 33.80 4.19
CA ARG A 553 28.72 32.46 3.78
C ARG A 553 27.37 32.12 4.39
N MET A 554 27.16 32.49 5.65
CA MET A 554 25.90 32.33 6.37
C MET A 554 24.80 33.11 5.66
N MET A 555 25.01 34.40 5.39
CA MET A 555 24.12 35.23 4.56
C MET A 555 23.85 34.59 3.19
N SER A 556 24.88 34.10 2.48
CA SER A 556 24.65 33.46 1.17
C SER A 556 23.87 32.14 1.25
N LEU A 557 24.00 31.39 2.35
CA LEU A 557 23.23 30.17 2.61
C LEU A 557 21.80 30.51 3.07
N GLU A 558 21.63 31.59 3.82
CA GLU A 558 20.32 32.15 4.18
C GLU A 558 19.58 32.61 2.92
N ASP A 559 20.23 33.37 2.03
CA ASP A 559 19.72 33.74 0.69
C ASP A 559 19.40 32.52 -0.19
N GLU A 560 20.17 31.42 -0.09
CA GLU A 560 19.85 30.15 -0.75
C GLU A 560 18.64 29.46 -0.09
N THR A 561 18.50 29.49 1.24
CA THR A 561 17.32 28.95 1.93
C THR A 561 16.06 29.78 1.72
N GLU A 562 16.20 31.10 1.51
CA GLU A 562 15.12 32.03 1.16
C GLU A 562 14.57 31.66 -0.21
N ARG A 563 15.44 31.58 -1.22
CA ARG A 563 15.08 31.15 -2.58
C ARG A 563 14.53 29.73 -2.65
N LEU A 564 15.09 28.78 -1.89
CA LEU A 564 14.52 27.42 -1.80
C LEU A 564 13.16 27.39 -1.09
N ARG A 565 12.82 28.40 -0.27
CA ARG A 565 11.50 28.58 0.34
C ARG A 565 10.51 29.15 -0.67
N GLU A 566 10.92 30.17 -1.43
CA GLU A 566 10.15 30.74 -2.54
C GLU A 566 9.88 29.70 -3.64
N GLU A 567 10.88 28.92 -4.07
CA GLU A 567 10.73 27.83 -5.03
C GLU A 567 9.78 26.74 -4.49
N LYS A 568 9.88 26.39 -3.21
CA LYS A 568 8.95 25.45 -2.56
C LYS A 568 7.52 26.01 -2.52
N GLU A 569 7.33 27.29 -2.28
CA GLU A 569 6.03 27.94 -2.23
C GLU A 569 5.39 28.01 -3.63
N GLN A 570 6.15 28.40 -4.66
CA GLN A 570 5.74 28.32 -6.06
C GLN A 570 5.40 26.88 -6.51
N LEU A 571 6.14 25.88 -6.03
CA LEU A 571 5.83 24.46 -6.27
C LEU A 571 4.58 23.99 -5.54
N LEU A 572 4.25 24.56 -4.37
CA LEU A 572 2.99 24.31 -3.67
C LEU A 572 1.82 24.94 -4.42
N GLU A 573 1.91 26.22 -4.82
CA GLU A 573 0.90 26.87 -5.66
C GLU A 573 0.66 26.09 -6.96
N ALA A 574 1.72 25.71 -7.67
CA ALA A 574 1.62 24.93 -8.91
C ALA A 574 1.00 23.53 -8.69
N ASN A 575 1.22 22.91 -7.53
CA ASN A 575 0.63 21.64 -7.14
C ASN A 575 -0.85 21.78 -6.75
N GLU A 576 -1.24 22.85 -6.06
CA GLU A 576 -2.65 23.16 -5.80
C GLU A 576 -3.39 23.45 -7.11
N ASP A 577 -2.80 24.25 -8.01
CA ASP A 577 -3.36 24.57 -9.32
C ASP A 577 -3.46 23.32 -10.22
N LEU A 578 -2.51 22.38 -10.12
CA LEU A 578 -2.63 21.03 -10.69
C LEU A 578 -3.76 20.22 -10.05
N ALA A 579 -3.90 20.22 -8.72
CA ALA A 579 -4.99 19.53 -8.04
C ALA A 579 -6.36 20.09 -8.42
N HIS A 580 -6.48 21.41 -8.61
CA HIS A 580 -7.69 22.06 -9.13
C HIS A 580 -7.99 21.67 -10.58
N LYS A 581 -6.96 21.52 -11.44
CA LYS A 581 -7.12 20.99 -12.80
C LYS A 581 -7.55 19.51 -12.78
N CYS A 582 -6.96 18.67 -11.92
CA CYS A 582 -7.35 17.28 -11.74
C CYS A 582 -8.80 17.13 -11.24
N ARG A 583 -9.23 17.92 -10.23
CA ARG A 583 -10.63 17.93 -9.75
C ARG A 583 -11.61 18.34 -10.86
N ARG A 584 -11.25 19.32 -11.70
CA ARG A 584 -12.06 19.71 -12.88
C ARG A 584 -12.13 18.62 -13.95
N LEU A 585 -11.02 17.94 -14.22
CA LEU A 585 -10.99 16.82 -15.17
C LEU A 585 -11.81 15.64 -14.67
N GLN A 586 -11.72 15.31 -13.38
CA GLN A 586 -12.56 14.29 -12.75
C GLN A 586 -14.05 14.61 -12.90
N ALA A 587 -14.47 15.82 -12.52
CA ALA A 587 -15.87 16.25 -12.67
C ALA A 587 -16.35 16.23 -14.15
N SER A 588 -15.45 16.46 -15.11
CA SER A 588 -15.76 16.33 -16.55
C SER A 588 -15.89 14.87 -17.00
N VAL A 589 -15.08 13.96 -16.44
CA VAL A 589 -15.18 12.51 -16.68
C VAL A 589 -16.46 11.96 -16.05
N ASP A 590 -16.77 12.34 -14.81
CA ASP A 590 -18.00 11.96 -14.10
C ASP A 590 -19.24 12.44 -14.89
N HIS A 591 -19.21 13.67 -15.40
CA HIS A 591 -20.29 14.20 -16.24
C HIS A 591 -20.47 13.39 -17.53
N LEU A 592 -19.37 13.05 -18.23
CA LEU A 592 -19.43 12.20 -19.42
C LEU A 592 -19.96 10.80 -19.10
N GLN A 593 -19.54 10.19 -17.99
CA GLN A 593 -20.06 8.89 -17.53
C GLN A 593 -21.56 8.95 -17.24
N THR A 594 -22.07 10.00 -16.59
CA THR A 594 -23.53 10.17 -16.40
C THR A 594 -24.27 10.36 -17.73
N GLN A 595 -23.70 11.10 -18.69
CA GLN A 595 -24.30 11.27 -20.02
C GLN A 595 -24.33 9.95 -20.81
N GLU A 596 -23.28 9.12 -20.71
CA GLU A 596 -23.27 7.79 -21.32
C GLU A 596 -24.23 6.83 -20.62
N ALA A 597 -24.37 6.89 -19.29
CA ALA A 597 -25.34 6.08 -18.55
C ALA A 597 -26.77 6.36 -19.04
N VAL A 598 -27.17 7.63 -19.12
CA VAL A 598 -28.48 8.05 -19.66
C VAL A 598 -28.65 7.58 -21.12
N ARG A 599 -27.61 7.62 -21.95
CA ARG A 599 -27.67 7.05 -23.32
C ARG A 599 -27.84 5.54 -23.34
N ARG A 600 -27.18 4.80 -22.44
CA ARG A 600 -27.34 3.34 -22.31
C ARG A 600 -28.75 2.98 -21.84
N GLU A 601 -29.30 3.71 -20.87
CA GLU A 601 -30.67 3.55 -20.39
C GLU A 601 -31.70 3.84 -21.48
N ALA A 602 -31.54 4.93 -22.25
CA ALA A 602 -32.40 5.24 -23.38
C ALA A 602 -32.38 4.12 -24.46
N ALA A 603 -31.19 3.65 -24.85
CA ALA A 603 -31.06 2.55 -25.81
C ALA A 603 -31.63 1.22 -25.29
N GLN A 604 -31.57 0.97 -23.98
CA GLN A 604 -32.22 -0.18 -23.36
C GLN A 604 -33.76 -0.04 -23.36
N ALA A 605 -34.29 1.15 -23.08
CA ALA A 605 -35.73 1.42 -23.14
C ALA A 605 -36.28 1.26 -24.56
N GLU A 606 -35.57 1.75 -25.58
CA GLU A 606 -35.90 1.54 -27.00
C GLU A 606 -35.88 0.05 -27.37
N ALA A 607 -34.85 -0.71 -26.95
CA ALA A 607 -34.76 -2.14 -27.20
C ALA A 607 -35.86 -2.95 -26.48
N VAL A 608 -36.32 -2.51 -25.30
CA VAL A 608 -37.47 -3.10 -24.61
C VAL A 608 -38.77 -2.80 -25.36
N ALA A 609 -38.99 -1.54 -25.79
CA ALA A 609 -40.18 -1.16 -26.56
C ALA A 609 -40.30 -1.94 -27.88
N GLN A 610 -39.18 -2.13 -28.60
CA GLN A 610 -39.11 -2.97 -29.81
C GLN A 610 -39.45 -4.44 -29.51
N ARG A 611 -38.91 -5.01 -28.41
CA ARG A 611 -39.27 -6.38 -27.98
C ARG A 611 -40.74 -6.52 -27.65
N GLU A 612 -41.34 -5.55 -26.95
CA GLU A 612 -42.79 -5.58 -26.70
C GLU A 612 -43.61 -5.47 -28.00
N GLN A 613 -43.17 -4.65 -28.97
CA GLN A 613 -43.84 -4.56 -30.26
C GLN A 613 -43.80 -5.91 -31.00
N HIS A 614 -42.64 -6.57 -31.05
CA HIS A 614 -42.54 -7.90 -31.66
C HIS A 614 -43.35 -8.96 -30.91
N LEU A 615 -43.48 -8.88 -29.58
CA LEU A 615 -44.39 -9.76 -28.82
C LEU A 615 -45.87 -9.50 -29.15
N ARG A 616 -46.29 -8.25 -29.37
CA ARG A 616 -47.64 -7.90 -29.86
C ARG A 616 -47.88 -8.44 -31.27
N GLU A 617 -46.89 -8.33 -32.15
CA GLU A 617 -46.93 -8.87 -33.52
C GLU A 617 -47.03 -10.41 -33.52
N ILE A 618 -46.24 -11.10 -32.69
CA ILE A 618 -46.29 -12.56 -32.52
C ILE A 618 -47.68 -13.00 -32.02
N MET A 619 -48.23 -12.38 -30.98
CA MET A 619 -49.58 -12.72 -30.49
C MET A 619 -50.67 -12.50 -31.56
N ALA A 620 -50.54 -11.47 -32.40
CA ALA A 620 -51.46 -11.24 -33.52
C ALA A 620 -51.36 -12.34 -34.59
N LEU A 621 -50.14 -12.79 -34.92
CA LEU A 621 -49.90 -13.91 -35.84
C LEU A 621 -50.40 -15.24 -35.26
N GLU A 622 -50.23 -15.49 -33.96
CA GLU A 622 -50.78 -16.66 -33.29
C GLU A 622 -52.31 -16.66 -33.28
N ALA A 623 -52.95 -15.50 -33.09
CA ALA A 623 -54.40 -15.36 -33.19
C ALA A 623 -54.91 -15.65 -34.62
N GLN A 624 -54.20 -15.17 -35.66
CA GLN A 624 -54.49 -15.50 -37.06
C GLN A 624 -54.28 -16.99 -37.35
N LEU A 625 -53.21 -17.60 -36.82
CA LEU A 625 -52.94 -19.04 -36.93
C LEU A 625 -54.02 -19.88 -36.23
N ALA A 626 -54.53 -19.42 -35.09
CA ALA A 626 -55.66 -20.05 -34.40
C ALA A 626 -56.97 -19.91 -35.20
N ALA A 627 -57.19 -18.77 -35.86
CA ALA A 627 -58.33 -18.57 -36.75
C ALA A 627 -58.25 -19.47 -38.00
N SER A 628 -57.09 -19.59 -38.65
CA SER A 628 -56.90 -20.45 -39.82
C SER A 628 -57.01 -21.94 -39.47
N LYS A 629 -56.48 -22.37 -38.32
CA LYS A 629 -56.71 -23.72 -37.76
C LYS A 629 -58.21 -24.00 -37.54
N ARG A 630 -58.97 -23.05 -36.99
CA ARG A 630 -60.44 -23.15 -36.84
C ARG A 630 -61.20 -23.14 -38.17
N ALA A 631 -60.68 -22.53 -39.22
CA ALA A 631 -61.23 -22.62 -40.57
C ALA A 631 -60.94 -24.00 -41.20
N ALA A 632 -59.71 -24.51 -41.05
CA ALA A 632 -59.31 -25.83 -41.54
C ALA A 632 -60.12 -26.97 -40.89
N THR A 633 -60.43 -26.90 -39.60
CA THR A 633 -61.30 -27.90 -38.95
C THR A 633 -62.75 -27.84 -39.44
N LYS A 634 -63.30 -26.65 -39.73
CA LYS A 634 -64.62 -26.50 -40.38
C LYS A 634 -64.63 -27.12 -41.78
N LEU A 635 -63.61 -26.86 -42.60
CA LEU A 635 -63.45 -27.47 -43.93
C LEU A 635 -63.31 -29.00 -43.83
N HIS A 636 -62.57 -29.51 -42.84
CA HIS A 636 -62.43 -30.94 -42.59
C HIS A 636 -63.77 -31.60 -42.20
N GLN A 637 -64.58 -30.92 -41.38
CA GLN A 637 -65.94 -31.37 -41.03
C GLN A 637 -66.88 -31.38 -42.25
N GLN A 638 -66.78 -30.39 -43.15
CA GLN A 638 -67.52 -30.39 -44.42
C GLN A 638 -67.08 -31.55 -45.34
N LEU A 639 -65.77 -31.81 -45.45
CA LEU A 639 -65.24 -32.93 -46.23
C LEU A 639 -65.66 -34.30 -45.65
N LEU A 640 -65.79 -34.41 -44.32
CA LEU A 640 -66.35 -35.59 -43.66
C LEU A 640 -67.84 -35.80 -43.99
N LYS A 641 -68.66 -34.74 -43.98
CA LYS A 641 -70.07 -34.81 -44.42
C LYS A 641 -70.20 -35.25 -45.88
N LEU A 642 -69.45 -34.62 -46.79
CA LEU A 642 -69.40 -35.00 -48.21
C LEU A 642 -68.95 -36.45 -48.40
N ARG A 643 -68.02 -36.96 -47.58
CA ARG A 643 -67.64 -38.39 -47.58
C ARG A 643 -68.77 -39.31 -47.09
N GLN A 644 -69.56 -38.90 -46.10
CA GLN A 644 -70.73 -39.65 -45.64
C GLN A 644 -71.82 -39.67 -46.71
N GLU A 645 -72.13 -38.53 -47.34
CA GLU A 645 -73.08 -38.41 -48.45
C GLU A 645 -72.66 -39.27 -49.67
N LEU A 646 -71.39 -39.21 -50.08
CA LEU A 646 -70.84 -40.08 -51.12
C LEU A 646 -70.83 -41.56 -50.73
N GLY A 647 -70.75 -41.87 -49.42
CA GLY A 647 -70.91 -43.21 -48.87
C GLY A 647 -72.35 -43.73 -49.00
N ILE A 648 -73.33 -42.88 -48.66
CA ILE A 648 -74.77 -43.17 -48.80
C ILE A 648 -75.14 -43.37 -50.27
N LEU A 649 -74.68 -42.49 -51.17
CA LEU A 649 -74.90 -42.61 -52.61
C LEU A 649 -74.26 -43.89 -53.20
N ARG A 650 -73.08 -44.28 -52.69
CA ARG A 650 -72.43 -45.55 -53.06
C ARG A 650 -73.24 -46.76 -52.57
N ALA A 651 -73.69 -46.75 -51.33
CA ALA A 651 -74.52 -47.80 -50.75
C ALA A 651 -75.86 -47.94 -51.49
N ALA A 652 -76.51 -46.82 -51.85
CA ALA A 652 -77.74 -46.82 -52.65
C ALA A 652 -77.51 -47.42 -54.04
N ARG A 653 -76.47 -46.99 -54.76
CA ARG A 653 -76.07 -47.56 -56.07
C ARG A 653 -75.84 -49.08 -55.97
N ASP A 654 -75.13 -49.52 -54.93
CA ASP A 654 -74.77 -50.92 -54.77
C ASP A 654 -75.95 -51.78 -54.27
N PHE A 655 -76.92 -51.19 -53.55
CA PHE A 655 -78.23 -51.78 -53.25
C PHE A 655 -79.06 -52.00 -54.53
N TYR A 656 -79.17 -50.99 -55.41
CA TYR A 656 -79.86 -51.16 -56.70
C TYR A 656 -79.16 -52.18 -57.61
N ARG A 657 -77.83 -52.22 -57.63
CA ARG A 657 -77.04 -53.25 -58.34
C ARG A 657 -77.35 -54.66 -57.84
N ASN A 658 -77.40 -54.86 -56.52
CA ASN A 658 -77.65 -56.18 -55.93
C ASN A 658 -79.11 -56.63 -56.12
N ARG A 659 -80.07 -55.69 -56.21
CA ARG A 659 -81.48 -56.01 -56.50
C ARG A 659 -81.72 -56.42 -57.97
N ALA A 660 -80.79 -56.15 -58.88
CA ALA A 660 -80.87 -56.51 -60.29
C ALA A 660 -80.37 -57.94 -60.62
N ALA A 661 -79.94 -58.73 -59.63
CA ALA A 661 -79.31 -60.04 -59.82
C ALA A 661 -80.10 -61.20 -59.15
N GLY A 662 -81.28 -61.51 -59.70
CA GLY A 662 -82.04 -62.75 -59.42
C GLY A 662 -81.69 -63.89 -60.41
N PRO A 663 -81.91 -65.17 -60.06
CA PRO A 663 -81.06 -66.24 -60.59
C PRO A 663 -81.57 -67.03 -61.82
N ALA A 664 -80.67 -67.14 -62.83
CA ALA A 664 -80.52 -68.24 -63.80
C ALA A 664 -81.65 -68.43 -64.87
N PRO A 665 -81.47 -69.26 -65.94
CA PRO A 665 -80.31 -70.11 -66.28
C PRO A 665 -79.86 -70.11 -67.78
N LYS A 666 -78.80 -70.91 -68.06
CA LYS A 666 -78.44 -71.60 -69.34
C LYS A 666 -77.77 -70.82 -70.51
N LEU A 667 -77.03 -71.65 -71.28
CA LEU A 667 -76.41 -71.51 -72.62
C LEU A 667 -75.10 -70.69 -72.85
N ALA A 668 -74.07 -71.48 -73.17
CA ALA A 668 -72.82 -71.25 -73.90
C ALA A 668 -72.72 -70.09 -74.94
N GLY A 669 -71.51 -69.50 -75.09
CA GLY A 669 -71.27 -68.38 -76.04
C GLY A 669 -69.82 -67.97 -76.37
N ARG A 670 -68.87 -68.91 -76.40
CA ARG A 670 -67.58 -68.97 -77.15
C ARG A 670 -67.07 -67.72 -77.97
N ILE A 671 -65.75 -67.43 -77.88
CA ILE A 671 -64.83 -66.80 -78.90
C ILE A 671 -64.90 -65.24 -79.04
N VAL A 672 -63.82 -64.43 -78.80
CA VAL A 672 -62.53 -64.16 -79.55
C VAL A 672 -62.61 -62.84 -80.38
N SER A 673 -61.56 -62.02 -80.64
CA SER A 673 -60.22 -61.86 -80.04
C SER A 673 -59.57 -60.50 -80.42
N ASN A 674 -58.41 -60.20 -79.82
CA ASN A 674 -57.20 -59.56 -80.38
C ASN A 674 -57.29 -58.64 -81.62
N ILE A 675 -56.59 -57.50 -81.54
CA ILE A 675 -55.59 -57.10 -82.56
C ILE A 675 -54.42 -56.42 -81.84
N SER A 676 -53.19 -56.58 -82.36
CA SER A 676 -51.97 -55.97 -81.82
C SER A 676 -51.26 -55.16 -82.89
N SER A 677 -50.51 -54.13 -82.49
CA SER A 677 -49.42 -53.58 -83.30
C SER A 677 -48.22 -53.24 -82.42
N LYS A 678 -47.02 -53.24 -83.01
CA LYS A 678 -45.73 -53.12 -82.31
C LYS A 678 -45.08 -51.77 -82.64
N VAL A 679 -44.55 -51.11 -81.61
CA VAL A 679 -43.34 -50.27 -81.75
C VAL A 679 -42.42 -50.60 -80.57
N LYS A 680 -41.13 -50.80 -80.85
CA LYS A 680 -40.09 -50.97 -79.82
C LYS A 680 -39.16 -49.76 -79.83
N PHE A 681 -39.04 -49.05 -78.70
CA PHE A 681 -37.83 -48.31 -78.37
C PHE A 681 -37.54 -48.44 -76.87
N LYS A 682 -36.25 -48.35 -76.51
CA LYS A 682 -35.77 -48.58 -75.14
C LYS A 682 -36.14 -47.41 -74.24
N THR A 683 -36.79 -47.68 -73.11
CA THR A 683 -36.82 -46.77 -71.96
C THR A 683 -36.26 -47.49 -70.75
N ALA A 684 -35.17 -46.97 -70.19
CA ALA A 684 -34.77 -47.37 -68.84
C ALA A 684 -35.84 -46.86 -67.87
N LYS A 685 -36.34 -47.72 -66.99
CA LYS A 685 -37.24 -47.32 -65.91
C LYS A 685 -36.69 -47.82 -64.58
N LEU A 686 -36.50 -46.87 -63.67
CA LEU A 686 -36.22 -47.11 -62.27
C LEU A 686 -37.26 -48.09 -61.69
N ARG A 687 -36.77 -49.09 -60.96
CA ARG A 687 -37.57 -50.01 -60.16
C ARG A 687 -36.93 -50.15 -58.79
N GLY A 688 -37.67 -49.81 -57.74
CA GLY A 688 -37.64 -50.60 -56.51
C GLY A 688 -38.45 -51.90 -56.70
N PRO A 689 -38.71 -52.68 -55.62
CA PRO A 689 -38.53 -52.31 -54.22
C PRO A 689 -37.60 -53.27 -53.44
N LEU A 690 -37.32 -52.90 -52.18
CA LEU A 690 -36.91 -53.84 -51.15
C LEU A 690 -37.90 -53.81 -49.97
N HIS A 691 -38.42 -54.98 -49.63
CA HIS A 691 -38.70 -55.37 -48.25
C HIS A 691 -37.34 -55.78 -47.60
N GLN A 692 -37.14 -55.82 -46.28
CA GLN A 692 -38.08 -55.73 -45.15
C GLN A 692 -37.26 -55.28 -43.92
N CYS A 693 -37.83 -54.47 -43.03
CA CYS A 693 -37.79 -54.68 -41.56
C CYS A 693 -38.51 -53.56 -40.81
N SER A 694 -39.14 -53.95 -39.71
CA SER A 694 -39.91 -53.10 -38.77
C SER A 694 -39.04 -52.10 -38.00
N HIS A 695 -39.58 -50.92 -37.70
CA HIS A 695 -39.72 -50.42 -36.32
C HIS A 695 -40.74 -49.27 -36.22
N ARG A 696 -41.82 -49.49 -35.46
CA ARG A 696 -42.80 -48.50 -34.98
C ARG A 696 -43.78 -49.21 -34.02
N PRO A 697 -44.55 -48.50 -33.18
CA PRO A 697 -44.21 -47.38 -32.29
C PRO A 697 -44.17 -47.83 -30.81
N VAL A 698 -43.72 -46.98 -29.87
CA VAL A 698 -44.07 -47.15 -28.45
C VAL A 698 -44.49 -45.83 -27.80
N SER A 699 -45.75 -45.82 -27.35
CA SER A 699 -46.29 -45.11 -26.19
C SER A 699 -47.54 -45.92 -25.81
N PRO A 700 -47.68 -46.39 -24.55
CA PRO A 700 -48.38 -45.53 -23.59
C PRO A 700 -47.95 -45.64 -22.10
N ASN A 701 -48.10 -44.52 -21.40
CA ASN A 701 -48.62 -44.33 -20.03
C ASN A 701 -48.52 -45.46 -18.97
N GLN A 702 -47.66 -45.26 -17.97
CA GLN A 702 -48.00 -45.08 -16.54
C GLN A 702 -46.73 -44.59 -15.81
N ALA A 703 -46.69 -43.37 -15.26
CA ALA A 703 -47.21 -42.94 -13.95
C ALA A 703 -46.26 -43.29 -12.77
N ILE A 704 -46.29 -42.47 -11.70
CA ILE A 704 -45.49 -42.53 -10.44
C ILE A 704 -44.21 -41.64 -10.39
N SER A 705 -44.46 -40.36 -10.06
CA SER A 705 -43.92 -39.58 -8.92
C SER A 705 -42.42 -39.21 -8.71
N TRP A 706 -42.25 -38.01 -8.13
CA TRP A 706 -41.14 -37.51 -7.28
C TRP A 706 -39.72 -37.37 -7.85
N GLU A 707 -39.37 -36.13 -8.22
CA GLU A 707 -38.46 -35.28 -7.42
C GLU A 707 -37.29 -35.93 -6.64
N GLY A 708 -36.05 -35.57 -7.03
CA GLY A 708 -34.94 -35.41 -6.08
C GLY A 708 -33.67 -36.28 -6.28
N ARG A 709 -32.51 -35.60 -6.19
CA ARG A 709 -31.13 -36.09 -5.92
C ARG A 709 -30.45 -37.01 -6.94
N SER A 710 -29.17 -36.72 -7.17
CA SER A 710 -28.12 -37.63 -7.65
C SER A 710 -27.85 -38.76 -6.63
N PRO A 711 -27.39 -39.94 -7.08
CA PRO A 711 -25.95 -40.21 -7.07
C PRO A 711 -25.41 -41.10 -8.21
N SER A 712 -24.08 -41.10 -8.37
CA SER A 712 -23.28 -42.13 -9.07
C SER A 712 -23.11 -43.39 -8.19
N PRO A 713 -22.99 -44.62 -8.74
CA PRO A 713 -21.68 -45.19 -9.15
C PRO A 713 -21.82 -46.11 -10.40
N THR A 714 -20.90 -46.98 -10.86
CA THR A 714 -19.54 -47.47 -10.48
C THR A 714 -18.63 -47.32 -11.72
N LYS A 715 -17.32 -47.02 -11.66
CA LYS A 715 -16.15 -47.62 -10.99
C LYS A 715 -15.87 -49.10 -11.36
N ASP A 716 -14.60 -49.33 -11.75
CA ASP A 716 -13.72 -50.48 -11.40
C ASP A 716 -12.83 -50.87 -12.60
N GLU A 717 -11.52 -51.11 -12.46
CA GLU A 717 -10.56 -50.68 -11.42
C GLU A 717 -9.13 -50.86 -11.96
N TRP A 718 -8.14 -50.13 -11.40
CA TRP A 718 -6.72 -50.50 -11.21
C TRP A 718 -5.93 -49.26 -10.78
N GLU A 719 -5.81 -49.10 -9.45
CA GLU A 719 -4.78 -48.29 -8.79
C GLU A 719 -3.42 -49.07 -8.92
N ASP A 720 -2.22 -48.59 -8.58
CA ASP A 720 -1.78 -47.71 -7.48
C ASP A 720 -0.33 -47.18 -7.76
N MET A 721 0.40 -46.75 -6.73
CA MET A 721 1.77 -46.18 -6.65
C MET A 721 1.86 -44.64 -6.69
N SER A 722 1.20 -44.01 -5.71
CA SER A 722 1.73 -42.76 -5.12
C SER A 722 2.88 -43.08 -4.16
N ILE A 723 3.88 -42.18 -4.01
CA ILE A 723 4.37 -41.71 -2.69
C ILE A 723 5.43 -40.59 -2.82
N ASP A 724 5.17 -39.51 -2.06
CA ASP A 724 6.01 -38.51 -1.37
C ASP A 724 7.27 -37.87 -1.99
N GLY A 725 7.57 -36.66 -1.50
CA GLY A 725 8.96 -36.36 -1.09
C GLY A 725 9.48 -34.93 -1.18
N ASP A 726 8.77 -33.96 -0.62
CA ASP A 726 9.13 -32.52 -0.47
C ASP A 726 10.60 -32.17 -0.03
N SER A 727 10.96 -30.89 -0.18
CA SER A 727 12.15 -30.17 0.32
C SER A 727 13.50 -30.31 -0.41
N GLY A 728 14.22 -29.17 -0.57
CA GLY A 728 15.59 -29.07 -1.10
C GLY A 728 15.89 -27.72 -1.76
N GLU A 729 16.87 -26.98 -1.24
CA GLU A 729 17.33 -25.68 -1.79
C GLU A 729 18.53 -25.83 -2.76
N GLU A 730 19.04 -24.67 -3.22
CA GLU A 730 20.37 -24.42 -3.84
C GLU A 730 20.58 -24.56 -5.36
N TYR A 731 20.66 -23.39 -6.01
CA TYR A 731 21.68 -22.95 -6.99
C TYR A 731 22.56 -23.98 -7.73
N SER A 732 22.59 -23.92 -9.07
CA SER A 732 23.72 -23.29 -9.81
C SER A 732 23.57 -23.29 -11.35
N ASP A 733 24.38 -22.44 -12.00
CA ASP A 733 24.55 -22.23 -13.45
C ASP A 733 24.72 -23.49 -14.33
N SER A 734 24.26 -23.44 -15.60
CA SER A 734 25.18 -23.12 -16.72
C SER A 734 24.55 -23.17 -18.14
N LEU A 735 24.60 -22.01 -18.81
CA LEU A 735 24.87 -21.76 -20.24
C LEU A 735 24.21 -22.56 -21.41
N ASN A 736 23.78 -21.77 -22.40
CA ASN A 736 23.85 -22.02 -23.85
C ASN A 736 23.11 -23.24 -24.46
N SER A 737 21.95 -22.96 -25.05
CA SER A 737 21.63 -23.52 -26.38
C SER A 737 21.00 -22.47 -27.30
N VAL A 738 21.63 -22.21 -28.45
CA VAL A 738 21.16 -21.25 -29.46
C VAL A 738 20.82 -22.01 -30.74
N SER A 739 19.55 -21.87 -31.16
CA SER A 739 19.00 -21.93 -32.52
C SER A 739 19.60 -22.90 -33.58
N SER A 740 18.78 -23.85 -34.04
CA SER A 740 18.34 -23.96 -35.46
C SER A 740 17.24 -25.01 -35.60
N TRP A 741 16.08 -24.73 -36.20
CA TRP A 741 15.85 -24.49 -37.65
C TRP A 741 16.32 -25.66 -38.53
N THR A 742 15.40 -26.60 -38.76
CA THR A 742 15.51 -27.62 -39.82
C THR A 742 14.88 -27.11 -41.12
N ALA A 743 15.72 -26.75 -42.09
CA ALA A 743 15.33 -26.53 -43.48
C ALA A 743 16.25 -27.35 -44.40
N SER A 744 15.68 -27.99 -45.42
CA SER A 744 16.35 -29.04 -46.18
C SER A 744 17.35 -28.52 -47.21
N SER A 745 18.53 -29.15 -47.29
CA SER A 745 18.98 -29.97 -48.45
C SER A 745 20.52 -30.00 -48.65
N ARG A 746 21.03 -31.20 -48.95
CA ARG A 746 22.10 -31.58 -49.92
C ARG A 746 23.07 -30.46 -50.39
N GLN A 747 24.40 -30.65 -50.48
CA GLN A 747 25.13 -31.88 -50.85
C GLN A 747 26.67 -31.71 -50.72
N HIS A 748 27.41 -32.77 -50.40
CA HIS A 748 28.88 -32.96 -50.55
C HIS A 748 29.85 -31.97 -49.84
N ALA A 749 31.14 -32.28 -49.60
CA ALA A 749 31.83 -33.54 -49.26
C ALA A 749 33.30 -33.23 -48.88
N ASN A 750 33.97 -34.13 -48.14
CA ASN A 750 35.43 -34.15 -47.87
C ASN A 750 36.00 -32.99 -46.99
N ARG A 751 37.01 -33.18 -46.13
CA ARG A 751 37.69 -34.42 -45.66
C ARG A 751 38.45 -34.14 -44.34
N LYS A 752 38.31 -35.02 -43.34
CA LYS A 752 39.27 -35.43 -42.26
C LYS A 752 40.23 -34.36 -41.67
N SER A 753 40.44 -34.27 -40.35
CA SER A 753 40.95 -35.39 -39.53
C SER A 753 40.92 -35.10 -38.02
N TYR A 754 40.89 -36.19 -37.24
CA TYR A 754 41.08 -36.39 -35.79
C TYR A 754 42.08 -35.44 -35.06
N ARG A 755 42.08 -35.31 -33.72
CA ARG A 755 41.68 -36.30 -32.69
C ARG A 755 41.30 -35.67 -31.33
N CYS A 756 40.46 -36.35 -30.55
CA CYS A 756 40.14 -36.02 -29.15
C CYS A 756 41.20 -36.55 -28.16
N SER A 757 41.31 -35.89 -26.99
CA SER A 757 41.20 -36.47 -25.63
C SER A 757 41.30 -35.32 -24.61
N LEU A 758 40.46 -35.12 -23.59
CA LEU A 758 39.78 -35.98 -22.60
C LEU A 758 40.56 -36.04 -21.26
N MET A 759 39.81 -35.98 -20.14
CA MET A 759 40.19 -36.12 -18.72
C MET A 759 40.60 -34.86 -17.92
N SER A 760 39.59 -34.34 -17.20
CA SER A 760 39.49 -34.34 -15.73
C SER A 760 40.43 -33.51 -14.83
N ASN A 761 39.78 -32.78 -13.90
CA ASN A 761 39.87 -32.79 -12.42
C ASN A 761 41.28 -32.89 -11.75
N THR A 762 41.57 -32.29 -10.59
CA THR A 762 40.71 -31.99 -9.41
C THR A 762 41.10 -30.68 -8.70
N ASP A 763 40.27 -30.27 -7.75
CA ASP A 763 40.37 -29.03 -6.96
C ASP A 763 41.36 -29.03 -5.78
N ALA A 764 41.61 -27.80 -5.30
CA ALA A 764 41.69 -27.39 -3.88
C ALA A 764 42.94 -27.63 -3.01
N ALA A 765 42.97 -26.80 -1.95
CA ALA A 765 43.64 -26.94 -0.66
C ALA A 765 45.18 -26.80 -0.56
N GLU A 766 45.58 -25.56 -0.23
CA GLU A 766 46.64 -25.15 0.71
C GLU A 766 47.30 -26.27 1.57
N SER A 767 48.61 -26.21 1.84
CA SER A 767 49.14 -25.25 2.83
C SER A 767 50.67 -25.34 3.01
N ASN A 768 51.26 -24.35 3.71
CA ASN A 768 52.51 -24.44 4.50
C ASN A 768 53.83 -24.88 3.78
N ARG A 769 55.01 -24.28 3.97
CA ARG A 769 55.52 -23.41 5.06
C ARG A 769 56.96 -22.92 4.72
N LYS A 770 57.46 -21.92 5.46
CA LYS A 770 58.90 -21.60 5.73
C LYS A 770 59.69 -20.98 4.55
N GLN A 771 60.14 -19.72 4.64
CA GLN A 771 61.33 -19.15 5.35
C GLN A 771 62.61 -19.17 4.46
N ALA A 772 63.51 -18.18 4.47
CA ALA A 772 63.54 -16.85 5.11
C ALA A 772 64.65 -15.96 4.47
N SER A 773 64.95 -14.79 5.09
CA SER A 773 65.99 -13.79 4.77
C SER A 773 65.83 -13.06 3.42
N VAL A 774 65.63 -11.73 3.35
CA VAL A 774 66.35 -10.57 3.93
C VAL A 774 67.63 -10.22 3.16
N LEU A 775 67.54 -9.14 2.39
CA LEU A 775 68.47 -8.00 2.42
C LEU A 775 67.72 -6.77 1.87
N ALA A 776 68.13 -5.57 2.25
CA ALA A 776 67.46 -4.32 1.89
C ALA A 776 68.48 -3.27 1.44
N GLN A 777 68.14 -2.47 0.44
CA GLN A 777 68.72 -1.14 0.21
C GLN A 777 67.82 -0.30 -0.73
N ASP A 778 67.74 0.99 -0.44
CA ASP A 778 67.27 2.03 -1.37
C ASP A 778 68.29 2.23 -2.51
N ASP A 779 67.90 2.73 -3.70
CA ASP A 779 67.90 4.18 -3.99
C ASP A 779 67.55 4.55 -5.46
N LYS A 780 67.13 5.81 -5.65
CA LYS A 780 67.22 6.70 -6.84
C LYS A 780 67.02 6.23 -8.32
N GLN A 781 66.16 7.02 -9.00
CA GLN A 781 66.33 7.58 -10.37
C GLN A 781 66.36 6.60 -11.57
N HIS A 782 66.36 7.02 -12.85
CA HIS A 782 65.56 7.98 -13.65
C HIS A 782 65.86 7.63 -15.14
N GLU A 783 65.21 8.26 -16.14
CA GLU A 783 65.48 8.07 -17.60
C GLU A 783 65.21 6.65 -18.18
N HIS A 784 65.21 6.38 -19.50
CA HIS A 784 64.54 7.05 -20.66
C HIS A 784 64.59 6.07 -21.89
N TRP A 785 63.88 6.39 -22.97
CA TRP A 785 64.01 5.92 -24.38
C TRP A 785 63.32 4.62 -24.85
N ASP A 786 62.22 4.83 -25.57
CA ASP A 786 61.88 4.40 -26.94
C ASP A 786 62.64 3.25 -27.62
N HIS A 787 61.87 2.46 -28.39
CA HIS A 787 62.31 2.04 -29.73
C HIS A 787 61.14 2.04 -30.74
N GLU A 788 61.27 2.80 -31.84
CA GLU A 788 60.44 2.63 -33.05
C GLU A 788 60.87 1.38 -33.83
N MET A 789 59.90 0.65 -34.41
CA MET A 789 59.92 0.21 -35.82
C MET A 789 58.45 -0.01 -36.25
N ARG A 790 57.79 0.85 -37.05
CA ARG A 790 58.04 1.26 -38.45
C ARG A 790 57.70 0.17 -39.47
N GLY A 791 56.54 0.32 -40.13
CA GLY A 791 56.07 -0.55 -41.22
C GLY A 791 55.11 0.19 -42.17
N GLU A 792 55.63 1.03 -43.06
CA GLU A 792 54.83 1.81 -44.02
C GLU A 792 54.27 0.98 -45.21
N LYS A 793 53.18 1.52 -45.79
CA LYS A 793 52.55 1.29 -47.12
C LYS A 793 51.18 0.59 -47.02
N ARG A 794 50.14 1.04 -47.75
CA ARG A 794 50.17 1.77 -49.04
C ARG A 794 49.42 3.10 -49.01
N ARG A 795 49.92 4.06 -49.80
CA ARG A 795 49.22 5.31 -50.12
C ARG A 795 48.36 5.11 -51.38
N TRP A 796 47.09 5.53 -51.33
CA TRP A 796 46.44 6.16 -52.48
C TRP A 796 46.09 7.61 -52.12
N ARG A 797 46.20 8.53 -53.09
CA ARG A 797 46.21 9.97 -52.83
C ARG A 797 44.94 10.63 -53.35
N ARG A 798 44.33 11.49 -52.51
CA ARG A 798 43.77 12.85 -52.81
C ARG A 798 42.74 12.93 -53.98
N LYS A 799 41.73 13.82 -53.96
CA LYS A 799 41.86 15.26 -53.72
C LYS A 799 40.46 15.93 -53.74
N ARG A 800 40.22 16.88 -52.83
CA ARG A 800 39.21 17.98 -52.89
C ARG A 800 37.78 17.66 -53.36
N MET A 801 36.85 17.74 -52.41
CA MET A 801 35.87 18.84 -52.41
C MET A 801 35.93 19.51 -51.03
N LEU A 802 35.70 20.82 -50.96
CA LEU A 802 35.55 21.59 -49.73
C LEU A 802 34.29 22.46 -49.89
N ILE A 803 33.66 22.87 -48.79
CA ILE A 803 32.51 23.78 -48.75
C ILE A 803 31.19 23.20 -49.30
N ARG A 804 30.42 22.55 -48.42
CA ARG A 804 29.08 23.06 -48.08
C ARG A 804 28.77 22.72 -46.61
N ASN A 805 28.07 23.62 -45.92
CA ASN A 805 28.01 23.62 -44.46
C ASN A 805 26.87 22.77 -43.89
N GLN A 806 27.14 22.06 -42.78
CA GLN A 806 26.09 21.71 -41.81
C GLN A 806 26.67 21.61 -40.38
N HIS A 807 27.16 22.74 -39.87
CA HIS A 807 27.80 22.87 -38.54
C HIS A 807 26.79 22.91 -37.38
N TYR A 808 26.08 21.80 -37.12
CA TYR A 808 25.31 21.61 -35.87
C TYR A 808 25.39 20.16 -35.36
N SER A 809 26.57 19.75 -34.86
CA SER A 809 26.78 18.52 -34.07
C SER A 809 28.18 18.44 -33.44
N SER A 810 29.22 18.82 -34.20
CA SER A 810 30.62 18.50 -33.83
C SER A 810 31.16 19.20 -32.57
N SER A 811 30.75 20.45 -32.30
CA SER A 811 31.28 21.23 -31.17
C SER A 811 30.83 20.68 -29.81
N SER A 812 29.56 20.28 -29.68
CA SER A 812 29.02 19.67 -28.46
C SER A 812 29.73 18.37 -28.10
N MET A 813 29.95 17.48 -29.08
CA MET A 813 30.71 16.25 -28.86
C MET A 813 32.17 16.54 -28.47
N GLN A 814 32.84 17.49 -29.13
CA GLN A 814 34.21 17.86 -28.80
C GLN A 814 34.31 18.48 -27.40
N GLN A 815 33.44 19.43 -27.04
CA GLN A 815 33.38 20.02 -25.70
C GLN A 815 33.10 18.97 -24.62
N ARG A 816 32.25 17.97 -24.89
CA ARG A 816 31.98 16.84 -23.98
C ARG A 816 33.19 15.90 -23.83
N ILE A 817 33.94 15.65 -24.91
CA ILE A 817 35.19 14.88 -24.85
C ILE A 817 36.24 15.64 -24.03
N GLU A 818 36.42 16.94 -24.27
CA GLU A 818 37.36 17.75 -23.50
C GLU A 818 36.96 17.93 -22.04
N SER A 819 35.67 18.04 -21.71
CA SER A 819 35.22 18.11 -20.31
C SER A 819 35.40 16.79 -19.57
N LEU A 820 35.13 15.65 -20.22
CA LEU A 820 35.45 14.32 -19.68
C LEU A 820 36.96 14.14 -19.50
N GLN A 821 37.78 14.59 -20.46
CA GLN A 821 39.24 14.57 -20.36
C GLN A 821 39.74 15.38 -19.15
N ARG A 822 39.27 16.64 -19.00
CA ARG A 822 39.57 17.49 -17.83
C ARG A 822 39.14 16.82 -16.52
N HIS A 823 37.97 16.20 -16.48
CA HIS A 823 37.48 15.51 -15.28
C HIS A 823 38.32 14.27 -14.94
N ILE A 824 38.73 13.48 -15.94
CA ILE A 824 39.66 12.35 -15.77
C ILE A 824 41.01 12.83 -15.22
N ASP A 825 41.54 13.94 -15.72
CA ASP A 825 42.83 14.47 -15.27
C ASP A 825 42.76 15.12 -13.87
N ILE A 826 41.63 15.74 -13.50
CA ILE A 826 41.35 16.16 -12.12
C ILE A 826 41.28 14.95 -11.17
N LEU A 827 40.56 13.88 -11.54
CA LEU A 827 40.48 12.64 -10.76
C LEU A 827 41.85 11.95 -10.63
N ARG A 828 42.69 12.00 -11.66
CA ARG A 828 44.09 11.53 -11.61
C ARG A 828 44.95 12.38 -10.67
N GLY A 829 44.73 13.69 -10.63
CA GLY A 829 45.35 14.61 -9.65
C GLY A 829 44.96 14.22 -8.22
N ALA A 830 43.67 14.29 -7.90
CA ALA A 830 43.14 13.94 -6.58
C ALA A 830 43.56 12.53 -6.10
N ARG A 831 43.68 11.55 -7.00
CA ARG A 831 44.21 10.21 -6.68
C ARG A 831 45.69 10.23 -6.31
N LYS A 832 46.52 11.06 -6.95
CA LYS A 832 47.94 11.23 -6.56
C LYS A 832 48.04 11.91 -5.20
N ASP A 833 47.28 12.96 -4.97
CA ASP A 833 47.31 13.75 -3.73
C ASP A 833 46.82 12.93 -2.53
N ALA A 834 45.75 12.14 -2.70
CA ALA A 834 45.30 11.17 -1.71
C ALA A 834 46.35 10.09 -1.42
N VAL A 835 47.11 9.63 -2.42
CA VAL A 835 48.22 8.67 -2.23
C VAL A 835 49.42 9.31 -1.52
N LEU A 836 49.70 10.60 -1.74
CA LEU A 836 50.73 11.34 -1.00
C LEU A 836 50.32 11.54 0.46
N SER A 837 49.11 12.04 0.72
CA SER A 837 48.56 12.17 2.07
C SER A 837 48.54 10.82 2.80
N ALA A 838 48.12 9.74 2.14
CA ALA A 838 48.15 8.39 2.70
C ALA A 838 49.57 7.80 2.89
N ARG A 839 50.62 8.41 2.32
CA ARG A 839 52.03 8.10 2.63
C ARG A 839 52.54 8.94 3.79
N GLU A 840 52.11 10.20 3.90
CA GLU A 840 52.45 11.09 5.00
C GLU A 840 51.81 10.65 6.32
N LEU A 841 50.54 10.25 6.31
CA LEU A 841 49.87 9.65 7.46
C LEU A 841 50.54 8.34 7.91
N ARG A 842 51.06 7.53 6.98
CA ARG A 842 51.87 6.34 7.32
C ARG A 842 53.18 6.73 8.01
N ARG A 843 53.95 7.68 7.46
CA ARG A 843 55.16 8.22 8.10
C ARG A 843 54.89 8.89 9.45
N ALA A 844 53.72 9.48 9.63
CA ALA A 844 53.29 10.03 10.92
C ALA A 844 53.03 8.90 11.94
N ASN A 845 52.29 7.86 11.55
CA ASN A 845 52.06 6.67 12.37
C ASN A 845 53.37 5.94 12.70
N GLU A 846 54.29 5.78 11.75
CA GLU A 846 55.63 5.19 11.94
C GLU A 846 56.46 5.99 12.96
N LYS A 847 56.36 7.33 12.98
CA LYS A 847 56.98 8.17 14.01
C LYS A 847 56.32 8.01 15.38
N ILE A 848 54.98 7.93 15.41
CA ILE A 848 54.23 7.74 16.66
C ILE A 848 54.50 6.36 17.27
N THR A 849 54.58 5.29 16.48
CA THR A 849 54.94 3.95 17.00
C THR A 849 56.39 3.89 17.46
N ALA A 850 57.33 4.55 16.77
CA ALA A 850 58.72 4.67 17.25
C ALA A 850 58.80 5.45 18.58
N GLN A 851 58.03 6.53 18.74
CA GLN A 851 57.94 7.26 20.02
C GLN A 851 57.31 6.42 21.13
N LEU A 852 56.23 5.69 20.83
CA LEU A 852 55.52 4.81 21.75
C LEU A 852 56.43 3.67 22.23
N ASN A 853 57.22 3.08 21.34
CA ASN A 853 58.24 2.07 21.68
C ASN A 853 59.33 2.67 22.59
N SER A 854 59.89 3.84 22.25
CA SER A 854 60.91 4.50 23.09
C SER A 854 60.40 4.90 24.48
N LEU A 855 59.12 5.26 24.59
CA LEU A 855 58.47 5.51 25.89
C LEU A 855 58.22 4.22 26.67
N SER A 856 57.88 3.12 26.00
CA SER A 856 57.75 1.79 26.60
C SER A 856 59.09 1.28 27.13
N GLU A 857 60.18 1.42 26.36
CA GLU A 857 61.54 1.10 26.79
C GLU A 857 61.95 1.90 28.04
N LYS A 858 61.71 3.22 28.04
CA LYS A 858 61.97 4.09 29.21
C LYS A 858 61.13 3.70 30.42
N LEU A 859 59.88 3.29 30.23
CA LEU A 859 59.02 2.79 31.30
C LEU A 859 59.56 1.46 31.86
N CYS A 860 60.07 0.56 31.01
CA CYS A 860 60.70 -0.68 31.42
C CYS A 860 62.01 -0.45 32.18
N SER A 861 62.89 0.45 31.70
CA SER A 861 64.12 0.80 32.44
C SER A 861 63.81 1.51 33.76
N SER A 862 62.76 2.34 33.81
CA SER A 862 62.27 2.96 35.05
C SER A 862 61.77 1.91 36.04
N LYS A 863 60.97 0.93 35.60
CA LYS A 863 60.52 -0.20 36.44
C LYS A 863 61.69 -1.02 36.98
N GLN A 864 62.71 -1.30 36.16
CA GLN A 864 63.93 -2.00 36.59
C GLN A 864 64.72 -1.18 37.63
N LEU A 865 64.84 0.15 37.43
CA LEU A 865 65.48 1.05 38.38
C LEU A 865 64.71 1.09 39.72
N THR A 866 63.38 1.23 39.69
CA THR A 866 62.53 1.17 40.89
C THR A 866 62.71 -0.17 41.60
N GLN A 867 62.66 -1.30 40.88
CA GLN A 867 62.83 -2.63 41.47
C GLN A 867 64.21 -2.78 42.16
N LYS A 868 65.28 -2.26 41.54
CA LYS A 868 66.61 -2.21 42.18
C LYS A 868 66.61 -1.33 43.43
N LEU A 869 66.04 -0.13 43.37
CA LEU A 869 65.93 0.75 44.53
C LEU A 869 65.12 0.11 45.67
N THR A 870 64.12 -0.71 45.37
CA THR A 870 63.38 -1.50 46.37
C THR A 870 64.24 -2.61 46.99
N SER A 871 65.08 -3.32 46.21
CA SER A 871 66.01 -4.31 46.78
C SER A 871 67.13 -3.66 47.60
N ASP A 872 67.66 -2.52 47.15
CA ASP A 872 68.69 -1.77 47.84
C ASP A 872 68.12 -1.19 49.17
N LEU A 873 66.88 -0.69 49.16
CA LEU A 873 66.14 -0.27 50.37
C LEU A 873 65.96 -1.43 51.35
N ALA A 874 65.51 -2.60 50.90
CA ALA A 874 65.36 -3.78 51.74
C ALA A 874 66.70 -4.25 52.35
N GLY A 875 67.81 -4.10 51.62
CA GLY A 875 69.15 -4.31 52.14
C GLY A 875 69.51 -3.33 53.27
N VAL A 876 69.22 -2.05 53.09
CA VAL A 876 69.44 -1.01 54.13
C VAL A 876 68.51 -1.22 55.34
N GLU A 877 67.26 -1.63 55.16
CA GLU A 877 66.38 -2.01 56.26
C GLU A 877 66.89 -3.22 57.05
N GLN A 878 67.52 -4.19 56.38
CA GLN A 878 68.14 -5.32 57.05
C GLN A 878 69.43 -4.93 57.79
N GLN A 879 70.26 -4.06 57.20
CA GLN A 879 71.41 -3.46 57.90
C GLN A 879 70.98 -2.66 59.13
N LYS A 880 69.90 -1.89 59.02
CA LYS A 880 69.29 -1.16 60.14
C LYS A 880 68.89 -2.12 61.26
N LYS A 881 68.21 -3.24 60.96
CA LYS A 881 67.84 -4.26 61.97
C LYS A 881 69.05 -4.90 62.65
N VAL A 882 70.15 -5.11 61.91
CA VAL A 882 71.41 -5.59 62.50
C VAL A 882 72.00 -4.55 63.45
N LEU A 883 72.08 -3.27 63.04
CA LEU A 883 72.56 -2.18 63.90
C LEU A 883 71.64 -1.91 65.12
N GLU A 884 70.33 -2.10 64.99
CA GLU A 884 69.37 -2.05 66.10
C GLU A 884 69.60 -3.23 67.07
N MET A 885 69.83 -4.44 66.55
CA MET A 885 70.16 -5.61 67.38
C MET A 885 71.53 -5.50 68.06
N GLU A 886 72.54 -4.93 67.38
CA GLU A 886 73.84 -4.61 67.97
C GLU A 886 73.68 -3.54 69.06
N LEU A 887 72.89 -2.48 68.84
CA LEU A 887 72.56 -1.48 69.88
C LEU A 887 71.87 -2.11 71.10
N GLU A 888 71.00 -3.09 70.89
CA GLU A 888 70.34 -3.83 71.96
C GLU A 888 71.32 -4.74 72.73
N GLN A 889 72.29 -5.36 72.03
CA GLN A 889 73.39 -6.10 72.66
C GLN A 889 74.31 -5.16 73.45
N TRP A 890 74.67 -3.98 72.91
CA TRP A 890 75.42 -2.96 73.64
C TRP A 890 74.66 -2.46 74.88
N ARG A 891 73.32 -2.30 74.80
CA ARG A 891 72.48 -1.99 75.96
C ARG A 891 72.54 -3.09 77.03
N GLN A 892 72.49 -4.36 76.63
CA GLN A 892 72.59 -5.51 77.55
C GLN A 892 73.98 -5.64 78.19
N ILE A 893 75.05 -5.38 77.43
CA ILE A 893 76.43 -5.41 77.93
C ILE A 893 76.70 -4.28 78.95
N THR A 894 75.98 -3.16 78.84
CA THR A 894 76.22 -1.96 79.68
C THR A 894 75.47 -1.98 81.03
N PHE A 895 74.58 -2.96 81.30
CA PHE A 895 73.77 -3.01 82.52
C PHE A 895 73.69 -4.41 83.19
N PRO A 896 74.47 -4.66 84.26
CA PRO A 896 74.33 -5.86 85.09
C PRO A 896 73.33 -5.72 86.26
N GLN A 897 72.66 -6.83 86.61
CA GLN A 897 72.01 -7.16 87.90
C GLN A 897 70.66 -6.46 88.25
N GLN A 898 69.57 -7.14 88.66
CA GLN A 898 69.30 -8.07 89.82
C GLN A 898 69.19 -7.31 91.17
N THR A 899 68.34 -7.61 92.17
CA THR A 899 67.31 -8.67 92.43
C THR A 899 66.39 -8.26 93.63
N ALA A 900 65.46 -9.12 94.05
CA ALA A 900 64.81 -9.15 95.38
C ALA A 900 64.88 -10.59 95.96
N PRO A 901 64.38 -10.94 97.18
CA PRO A 901 64.37 -10.27 98.50
C PRO A 901 65.32 -11.00 99.53
N PRO A 902 64.92 -11.56 100.71
CA PRO A 902 64.95 -10.89 102.04
C PRO A 902 66.12 -11.24 103.04
N PRO A 903 65.97 -11.86 104.25
CA PRO A 903 66.10 -11.16 105.56
C PRO A 903 67.14 -11.70 106.61
N THR A 904 67.01 -11.23 107.88
CA THR A 904 67.56 -11.70 109.19
C THR A 904 68.86 -11.13 109.80
N ALA A 905 68.93 -11.18 111.15
CA ALA A 905 70.04 -10.82 112.06
C ALA A 905 70.49 -12.10 112.86
N PRO A 906 71.53 -12.16 113.75
CA PRO A 906 71.66 -11.30 114.96
C PRO A 906 73.10 -11.02 115.56
N VAL A 907 73.15 -10.05 116.48
CA VAL A 907 73.82 -9.97 117.83
C VAL A 907 75.16 -10.71 118.16
N ASN A 908 76.03 -10.02 118.93
CA ASN A 908 77.24 -10.45 119.72
C ASN A 908 78.58 -10.69 118.98
N ALA A 909 79.79 -10.49 119.58
CA ALA A 909 80.24 -9.70 120.75
C ALA A 909 81.81 -9.68 120.88
N GLU A 910 82.32 -8.92 121.88
CA GLU A 910 83.57 -9.11 122.67
C GLU A 910 84.84 -8.24 122.45
N CYS A 911 85.56 -8.08 123.60
CA CYS A 911 86.92 -7.59 123.87
C CYS A 911 87.30 -6.13 123.49
N SER A 912 88.08 -5.38 124.30
CA SER A 912 88.55 -5.49 125.72
C SER A 912 89.03 -4.07 126.16
N CYS A 913 89.30 -3.66 127.41
CA CYS A 913 89.90 -4.28 128.61
C CYS A 913 89.30 -3.71 129.93
N GLN A 914 89.83 -4.15 131.08
CA GLN A 914 89.32 -3.87 132.44
C GLN A 914 90.24 -2.96 133.29
N GLY A 915 89.71 -2.38 134.38
CA GLY A 915 90.43 -1.67 135.45
C GLY A 915 89.71 -1.78 136.80
N ARG A 916 90.39 -1.57 137.95
CA ARG A 916 89.85 -2.02 139.26
C ARG A 916 90.43 -1.32 140.52
N THR A 917 89.54 -1.10 141.51
CA THR A 917 89.73 -1.07 142.99
C THR A 917 90.84 -0.26 143.68
N ILE A 918 90.42 0.73 144.50
CA ILE A 918 90.57 0.83 146.00
C ILE A 918 91.98 0.51 146.58
N PRO A 919 92.65 1.43 147.33
CA PRO A 919 92.16 1.85 148.67
C PRO A 919 92.35 3.34 149.08
N ALA A 920 92.03 3.64 150.34
CA ALA A 920 91.83 4.96 150.94
C ALA A 920 93.10 5.75 151.29
N SER A 921 92.99 7.09 151.35
CA SER A 921 93.47 8.00 152.42
C SER A 921 93.53 9.46 151.93
N ALA A 922 93.13 10.37 152.83
CA ALA A 922 93.04 11.83 152.79
C ALA A 922 93.93 12.70 151.87
N ASN A 923 93.37 13.88 151.52
CA ASN A 923 94.02 15.16 151.17
C ASN A 923 94.77 15.31 149.83
N LEU A 924 94.10 15.94 148.84
CA LEU A 924 94.56 17.07 147.98
C LEU A 924 93.59 17.34 146.81
N ALA A 925 92.30 17.58 147.11
CA ALA A 925 91.21 17.46 146.11
C ALA A 925 91.06 18.61 145.09
N SER A 926 91.54 19.84 145.36
CA SER A 926 91.17 21.02 144.56
C SER A 926 91.90 21.17 143.22
N GLN A 927 93.06 20.53 143.01
CA GLN A 927 93.88 20.77 141.81
C GLN A 927 93.62 19.78 140.66
N VAL A 928 93.04 18.61 140.96
CA VAL A 928 92.72 17.58 139.94
C VAL A 928 91.43 17.91 139.18
N GLN A 929 90.38 18.34 139.89
CA GLN A 929 89.10 18.73 139.27
C GLN A 929 89.29 19.82 138.20
N ASP A 930 90.18 20.78 138.47
CA ASP A 930 90.50 21.88 137.56
C ASP A 930 91.20 21.41 136.26
N ALA A 931 91.88 20.27 136.30
CA ALA A 931 92.48 19.62 135.12
C ALA A 931 91.46 18.79 134.34
N GLU A 932 90.59 18.06 135.02
CA GLU A 932 89.50 17.29 134.40
C GLU A 932 88.49 18.21 133.70
N VAL A 933 88.11 19.34 134.32
CA VAL A 933 87.26 20.37 133.71
C VAL A 933 87.90 20.93 132.44
N LYS A 934 89.22 21.19 132.43
CA LYS A 934 89.95 21.63 131.22
C LYS A 934 89.98 20.54 130.14
N GLN A 935 90.13 19.27 130.50
CA GLN A 935 90.09 18.15 129.55
C GLN A 935 88.68 17.95 128.96
N LEU A 936 87.63 18.05 129.77
CA LEU A 936 86.24 18.00 129.33
C LEU A 936 85.88 19.21 128.46
N GLN A 937 86.35 20.41 128.80
CA GLN A 937 86.15 21.61 127.98
C GLN A 937 86.89 21.50 126.63
N ALA A 938 88.07 20.86 126.58
CA ALA A 938 88.76 20.55 125.34
C ALA A 938 87.98 19.53 124.48
N LYS A 939 87.50 18.43 125.08
CA LYS A 939 86.64 17.43 124.41
C LYS A 939 85.33 18.04 123.90
N LEU A 940 84.73 18.97 124.64
CA LEU A 940 83.53 19.70 124.22
C LEU A 940 83.82 20.64 123.04
N LYS A 941 84.98 21.30 123.01
CA LYS A 941 85.43 22.14 121.88
C LYS A 941 85.75 21.33 120.63
N SER A 942 86.35 20.14 120.74
CA SER A 942 86.56 19.26 119.58
C SER A 942 85.26 18.62 119.09
N ALA A 943 84.34 18.27 119.99
CA ALA A 943 83.00 17.80 119.63
C ALA A 943 82.15 18.88 118.96
N SER A 944 82.18 20.13 119.43
CA SER A 944 81.46 21.23 118.77
C SER A 944 82.09 21.59 117.43
N ALA A 945 83.42 21.56 117.30
CA ALA A 945 84.10 21.67 116.01
C ALA A 945 83.62 20.57 115.04
N GLU A 946 83.53 19.32 115.49
CA GLU A 946 83.02 18.22 114.66
C GLU A 946 81.54 18.40 114.29
N VAL A 947 80.67 18.77 115.23
CA VAL A 947 79.26 19.10 114.93
C VAL A 947 79.16 20.23 113.91
N THR A 948 79.98 21.27 113.99
CA THR A 948 79.98 22.34 112.96
C THR A 948 80.48 21.85 111.60
N ARG A 949 81.47 20.94 111.54
CA ARG A 949 81.87 20.27 110.28
C ARG A 949 80.74 19.43 109.70
N GLN A 950 80.05 18.64 110.53
CA GLN A 950 78.93 17.80 110.07
C GLN A 950 77.70 18.64 109.66
N VAL A 951 77.44 19.76 110.32
CA VAL A 951 76.40 20.73 109.91
C VAL A 951 76.77 21.40 108.59
N ALA A 952 78.04 21.77 108.38
CA ALA A 952 78.53 22.30 107.10
C ALA A 952 78.42 21.26 105.97
N ALA A 953 78.80 20.00 106.23
CA ALA A 953 78.66 18.89 105.29
C ALA A 953 77.18 18.62 104.95
N ASN A 954 76.28 18.58 105.95
CA ASN A 954 74.84 18.47 105.73
C ASN A 954 74.27 19.65 104.93
N LYS A 955 74.76 20.89 105.15
CA LYS A 955 74.37 22.05 104.35
C LYS A 955 74.84 21.94 102.90
N ALA A 956 76.05 21.44 102.67
CA ALA A 956 76.57 21.18 101.32
C ALA A 956 75.79 20.07 100.60
N LEU A 957 75.50 18.96 101.28
CA LEU A 957 74.69 17.86 100.73
C LEU A 957 73.25 18.29 100.42
N ARG A 958 72.63 19.12 101.27
CA ARG A 958 71.32 19.74 100.97
C ARG A 958 71.37 20.67 99.75
N GLY A 959 72.45 21.43 99.59
CA GLY A 959 72.69 22.23 98.38
C GLY A 959 72.80 21.37 97.12
N GLN A 960 73.59 20.29 97.18
CA GLN A 960 73.73 19.35 96.06
C GLN A 960 72.44 18.59 95.75
N LEU A 961 71.64 18.24 96.76
CA LEU A 961 70.32 17.63 96.59
C LEU A 961 69.38 18.62 95.87
N HIS A 962 69.32 19.88 96.31
CA HIS A 962 68.49 20.90 95.67
C HIS A 962 68.92 21.19 94.23
N GLU A 963 70.23 21.28 93.96
CA GLU A 963 70.77 21.34 92.60
C GLU A 963 70.34 20.14 91.72
N LYS A 964 70.19 18.94 92.32
CA LYS A 964 69.74 17.74 91.60
C LYS A 964 68.23 17.75 91.38
N GLU A 965 67.45 18.26 92.33
CA GLU A 965 66.00 18.50 92.17
C GLU A 965 65.74 19.50 91.03
N ASP A 966 66.46 20.62 90.98
CA ASP A 966 66.33 21.62 89.91
C ASP A 966 66.74 21.04 88.55
N LYS A 967 67.82 20.24 88.49
CA LYS A 967 68.23 19.54 87.27
C LYS A 967 67.21 18.50 86.83
N LEU A 968 66.53 17.81 87.77
CA LEU A 968 65.42 16.90 87.48
C LEU A 968 64.21 17.64 86.93
N ARG A 969 63.80 18.77 87.55
CA ARG A 969 62.72 19.63 87.05
C ARG A 969 62.99 20.10 85.62
N GLN A 970 64.18 20.65 85.35
CA GLN A 970 64.58 21.06 84.01
C GLN A 970 64.60 19.92 82.98
N LEU A 971 64.87 18.68 83.40
CA LEU A 971 64.80 17.50 82.52
C LEU A 971 63.35 17.04 82.30
N GLN A 972 62.49 17.13 83.31
CA GLN A 972 61.07 16.82 83.22
C GLN A 972 60.32 17.83 82.34
N ASP A 973 60.65 19.12 82.43
CA ASP A 973 60.15 20.16 81.53
C ASP A 973 60.54 19.87 80.08
N LYS A 974 61.82 19.56 79.83
CA LYS A 974 62.33 19.18 78.50
C LYS A 974 61.65 17.92 77.96
N LEU A 975 61.47 16.89 78.80
CA LEU A 975 60.74 15.67 78.43
C LEU A 975 59.33 16.02 78.00
N SER A 976 58.58 16.76 78.81
CA SER A 976 57.20 17.17 78.48
C SER A 976 57.14 17.98 77.19
N HIS A 977 58.16 18.80 76.88
CA HIS A 977 58.23 19.54 75.63
C HIS A 977 58.40 18.58 74.44
N THR A 978 59.34 17.63 74.54
CA THR A 978 59.53 16.60 73.51
C THR A 978 58.33 15.66 73.34
N GLU A 979 57.57 15.38 74.41
CA GLU A 979 56.33 14.58 74.33
C GLU A 979 55.22 15.31 73.57
N ARG A 980 55.03 16.62 73.82
CA ARG A 980 54.10 17.45 73.03
C ARG A 980 54.51 17.45 71.55
N ASP A 981 55.80 17.61 71.29
CA ASP A 981 56.39 17.60 69.94
C ASP A 981 56.18 16.26 69.22
N VAL A 982 56.40 15.14 69.91
CA VAL A 982 56.18 13.78 69.39
C VAL A 982 54.69 13.51 69.14
N ASN A 983 53.80 13.94 70.03
CA ASN A 983 52.36 13.78 69.83
C ASN A 983 51.83 14.65 68.67
N MET A 984 52.32 15.88 68.52
CA MET A 984 51.97 16.74 67.38
C MET A 984 52.50 16.17 66.05
N LYS A 985 53.70 15.58 66.05
CA LYS A 985 54.26 14.85 64.89
C LYS A 985 53.49 13.56 64.59
N ARG A 986 53.00 12.84 65.61
CA ARG A 986 52.11 11.67 65.44
C ARG A 986 50.78 12.06 64.79
N GLN A 987 50.14 13.14 65.27
CA GLN A 987 48.89 13.63 64.67
C GLN A 987 49.10 13.97 63.19
N LEU A 988 50.15 14.73 62.86
CA LEU A 988 50.49 15.05 61.47
C LEU A 988 50.72 13.80 60.60
N VAL A 989 51.31 12.74 61.15
CA VAL A 989 51.50 11.47 60.43
C VAL A 989 50.17 10.73 60.21
N GLU A 990 49.24 10.73 61.17
CA GLU A 990 47.90 10.15 60.94
C GLU A 990 47.05 10.99 59.98
N ASP A 991 47.13 12.33 60.04
CA ASP A 991 46.48 13.24 59.08
C ASP A 991 47.02 13.03 57.64
N LEU A 992 48.32 12.77 57.50
CA LEU A 992 48.92 12.43 56.21
C LEU A 992 48.51 11.02 55.75
N LYS A 993 48.36 10.05 56.66
CA LYS A 993 47.87 8.70 56.33
C LYS A 993 46.40 8.69 55.90
N THR A 994 45.52 9.43 56.58
CA THR A 994 44.10 9.54 56.19
C THR A 994 43.97 10.24 54.84
N ARG A 995 44.71 11.34 54.63
CA ARG A 995 44.78 12.02 53.32
C ARG A 995 45.34 11.12 52.21
N LEU A 996 46.33 10.27 52.50
CA LEU A 996 46.85 9.30 51.54
C LEU A 996 45.83 8.20 51.20
N LYS A 997 45.09 7.67 52.20
CA LYS A 997 43.99 6.72 51.96
C LYS A 997 42.92 7.32 51.07
N PHE A 998 42.47 8.54 51.38
CA PHE A 998 41.49 9.27 50.56
C PHE A 998 41.98 9.45 49.11
N LEU A 999 43.24 9.88 48.91
CA LEU A 999 43.81 10.01 47.57
C LEU A 999 43.89 8.66 46.83
N GLN A 1000 44.18 7.56 47.53
CA GLN A 1000 44.19 6.21 46.95
C GLN A 1000 42.77 5.69 46.61
N GLU A 1001 41.76 6.07 47.40
CA GLU A 1001 40.35 5.77 47.14
C GLU A 1001 39.80 6.59 45.96
N MET A 1002 40.19 7.86 45.86
CA MET A 1002 39.95 8.68 44.67
C MET A 1002 40.65 8.11 43.43
N GLU A 1003 41.90 7.65 43.53
CA GLU A 1003 42.59 6.99 42.41
C GLU A 1003 41.88 5.70 41.96
N LYS A 1004 41.41 4.88 42.90
CA LYS A 1004 40.58 3.68 42.61
C LYS A 1004 39.26 4.07 41.93
N SER A 1005 38.61 5.15 42.37
CA SER A 1005 37.38 5.67 41.76
C SER A 1005 37.61 6.14 40.33
N TYR A 1006 38.65 6.97 40.10
CA TYR A 1006 39.02 7.40 38.74
C TYR A 1006 39.44 6.23 37.84
N ARG A 1007 40.12 5.22 38.38
CA ARG A 1007 40.44 3.98 37.65
C ARG A 1007 39.18 3.24 37.22
N GLY A 1008 38.21 3.07 38.12
CA GLY A 1008 36.90 2.50 37.79
C GLY A 1008 36.15 3.29 36.71
N GLN A 1009 36.13 4.63 36.81
CA GLN A 1009 35.54 5.51 35.81
C GLN A 1009 36.23 5.39 34.44
N VAL A 1010 37.57 5.28 34.40
CA VAL A 1010 38.32 5.04 33.16
C VAL A 1010 38.01 3.66 32.59
N GLU A 1011 37.93 2.61 33.40
CA GLU A 1011 37.54 1.26 32.95
C GLU A 1011 36.10 1.21 32.44
N GLU A 1012 35.18 1.99 32.99
CA GLU A 1012 33.83 2.19 32.44
C GLU A 1012 33.83 2.94 31.11
N LEU A 1013 34.61 4.00 30.99
CA LEU A 1013 34.75 4.75 29.74
C LEU A 1013 35.40 3.87 28.66
N GLU A 1014 36.38 3.04 29.00
CA GLU A 1014 36.92 2.03 28.09
C GLU A 1014 35.87 1.00 27.63
N LYS A 1015 35.01 0.53 28.54
CA LYS A 1015 33.89 -0.38 28.18
C LYS A 1015 32.91 0.32 27.23
N LYS A 1016 32.52 1.56 27.53
CA LYS A 1016 31.64 2.39 26.67
C LYS A 1016 32.26 2.68 25.31
N VAL A 1017 33.58 2.91 25.23
CA VAL A 1017 34.32 3.07 23.97
C VAL A 1017 34.37 1.76 23.17
N LYS A 1018 34.55 0.60 23.84
CA LYS A 1018 34.53 -0.71 23.19
C LYS A 1018 33.15 -1.00 22.56
N THR A 1019 32.06 -0.87 23.33
CA THR A 1019 30.70 -1.08 22.79
C THR A 1019 30.36 -0.11 21.66
N LEU A 1020 30.68 1.19 21.80
CA LEU A 1020 30.47 2.17 20.73
C LEU A 1020 31.31 1.87 19.48
N SER A 1021 32.50 1.27 19.62
CA SER A 1021 33.33 0.84 18.49
C SER A 1021 32.76 -0.40 17.80
N GLU A 1022 32.23 -1.36 18.56
CA GLU A 1022 31.54 -2.55 18.06
C GLU A 1022 30.26 -2.14 17.32
N GLU A 1023 29.43 -1.29 17.92
CA GLU A 1023 28.28 -0.68 17.26
C GLU A 1023 28.67 0.08 15.99
N ALA A 1024 29.79 0.82 15.97
CA ALA A 1024 30.27 1.52 14.78
C ALA A 1024 30.67 0.53 13.67
N THR A 1025 31.28 -0.62 14.01
CA THR A 1025 31.55 -1.68 13.03
C THR A 1025 30.27 -2.36 12.54
N ASN A 1026 29.27 -2.56 13.41
CA ASN A 1026 27.96 -3.11 13.04
C ASN A 1026 27.17 -2.15 12.13
N ARG A 1027 27.14 -0.85 12.45
CA ARG A 1027 26.60 0.21 11.58
C ARG A 1027 27.32 0.26 10.24
N LYS A 1028 28.65 0.12 10.22
CA LYS A 1028 29.43 0.03 8.97
C LYS A 1028 29.06 -1.21 8.15
N ALA A 1029 28.95 -2.38 8.77
CA ALA A 1029 28.55 -3.63 8.10
C ALA A 1029 27.12 -3.53 7.52
N LEU A 1030 26.19 -2.92 8.25
CA LEU A 1030 24.84 -2.61 7.76
C LEU A 1030 24.89 -1.63 6.56
N ILE A 1031 25.66 -0.55 6.65
CA ILE A 1031 25.84 0.41 5.53
C ILE A 1031 26.46 -0.28 4.31
N GLU A 1032 27.42 -1.19 4.48
CA GLU A 1032 27.96 -1.98 3.37
C GLU A 1032 26.95 -2.99 2.81
N SER A 1033 26.13 -3.62 3.65
CA SER A 1033 25.03 -4.50 3.20
C SER A 1033 23.97 -3.73 2.39
N LEU A 1034 23.56 -2.56 2.88
CA LEU A 1034 22.66 -1.66 2.17
C LEU A 1034 23.28 -1.15 0.85
N LYS A 1035 24.59 -0.88 0.80
CA LYS A 1035 25.31 -0.57 -0.45
C LYS A 1035 25.35 -1.75 -1.42
N ARG A 1036 25.53 -2.99 -0.95
CA ARG A 1036 25.45 -4.20 -1.79
C ARG A 1036 24.05 -4.36 -2.38
N ARG A 1037 23.00 -4.23 -1.55
CA ARG A 1037 21.59 -4.25 -2.00
C ARG A 1037 21.26 -3.12 -2.97
N LEU A 1038 21.73 -1.90 -2.70
CA LEU A 1038 21.54 -0.74 -3.60
C LEU A 1038 22.24 -0.98 -4.95
N ASN A 1039 23.47 -1.50 -4.95
CA ASN A 1039 24.18 -1.83 -6.17
C ASN A 1039 23.40 -2.87 -7.00
N VAL A 1040 22.94 -3.96 -6.38
CA VAL A 1040 22.08 -4.97 -7.03
C VAL A 1040 20.82 -4.31 -7.64
N ALA A 1041 20.08 -3.54 -6.85
CA ALA A 1041 18.89 -2.82 -7.32
C ALA A 1041 19.18 -1.81 -8.46
N THR A 1042 20.36 -1.16 -8.47
CA THR A 1042 20.77 -0.31 -9.60
C THR A 1042 21.14 -1.12 -10.84
N THR A 1043 21.74 -2.31 -10.70
CA THR A 1043 22.00 -3.20 -11.84
C THR A 1043 20.71 -3.78 -12.40
N GLU A 1044 19.78 -4.23 -11.56
CA GLU A 1044 18.44 -4.68 -11.95
C GLU A 1044 17.68 -3.54 -12.65
N LYS A 1045 17.64 -2.34 -12.06
CA LYS A 1045 17.05 -1.15 -12.69
C LYS A 1045 17.66 -0.85 -14.06
N SER A 1046 18.98 -0.97 -14.22
CA SER A 1046 19.64 -0.78 -15.52
C SER A 1046 19.29 -1.88 -16.53
N GLN A 1047 19.08 -3.13 -16.08
CA GLN A 1047 18.61 -4.23 -16.93
C GLN A 1047 17.15 -4.01 -17.36
N TYR A 1048 16.28 -3.57 -16.46
CA TYR A 1048 14.90 -3.20 -16.77
C TYR A 1048 14.81 -1.96 -17.68
N GLU A 1049 15.69 -0.97 -17.52
CA GLU A 1049 15.79 0.16 -18.45
C GLU A 1049 16.22 -0.31 -19.85
N VAL A 1050 17.17 -1.26 -19.93
CA VAL A 1050 17.61 -1.87 -21.19
C VAL A 1050 16.57 -2.79 -21.81
N SER A 1051 15.73 -3.49 -21.04
CA SER A 1051 14.61 -4.26 -21.60
C SER A 1051 13.47 -3.34 -22.05
N CYS A 1052 13.16 -2.28 -21.30
CA CYS A 1052 12.17 -1.29 -21.68
C CYS A 1052 12.57 -0.49 -22.94
N THR A 1053 13.85 -0.16 -23.15
CA THR A 1053 14.28 0.47 -24.42
C THR A 1053 14.19 -0.51 -25.59
N LYS A 1054 14.60 -1.77 -25.43
CA LYS A 1054 14.40 -2.82 -26.44
C LYS A 1054 12.93 -3.01 -26.81
N LEU A 1055 12.03 -3.07 -25.82
CA LEU A 1055 10.59 -3.21 -26.05
C LEU A 1055 9.99 -1.97 -26.74
N LYS A 1056 10.47 -0.76 -26.44
CA LYS A 1056 10.11 0.46 -27.18
C LYS A 1056 10.58 0.40 -28.64
N GLU A 1057 11.83 0.04 -28.89
CA GLU A 1057 12.33 -0.15 -30.25
C GLU A 1057 11.52 -1.24 -31.01
N GLU A 1058 11.14 -2.33 -30.35
CA GLU A 1058 10.31 -3.37 -30.98
C GLU A 1058 8.88 -2.89 -31.25
N LEU A 1059 8.30 -2.07 -30.36
CA LEU A 1059 7.01 -1.43 -30.57
C LEU A 1059 7.06 -0.47 -31.77
N GLU A 1060 8.08 0.41 -31.84
CA GLU A 1060 8.30 1.29 -33.00
C GLU A 1060 8.47 0.50 -34.30
N LYS A 1061 9.25 -0.60 -34.28
CA LYS A 1061 9.42 -1.51 -35.43
C LYS A 1061 8.13 -2.26 -35.80
N LYS A 1062 7.16 -2.40 -34.88
CA LYS A 1062 5.83 -2.99 -35.13
C LYS A 1062 4.84 -1.94 -35.63
N GLU A 1063 4.90 -0.73 -35.12
CA GLU A 1063 4.11 0.42 -35.58
C GLU A 1063 4.48 0.80 -37.02
N GLN A 1064 5.77 0.89 -37.34
CA GLN A 1064 6.24 1.10 -38.72
C GLN A 1064 5.70 0.01 -39.67
N ARG A 1065 5.68 -1.26 -39.23
CA ARG A 1065 5.07 -2.36 -40.02
C ARG A 1065 3.57 -2.16 -40.18
N MET A 1066 2.86 -1.77 -39.11
CA MET A 1066 1.43 -1.47 -39.14
C MET A 1066 1.13 -0.36 -40.15
N GLN A 1067 1.89 0.74 -40.12
CA GLN A 1067 1.78 1.85 -41.07
C GLN A 1067 2.02 1.38 -42.52
N THR A 1068 3.04 0.54 -42.78
CA THR A 1068 3.27 -0.01 -44.15
C THR A 1068 2.18 -0.99 -44.61
N LEU A 1069 1.51 -1.69 -43.69
CA LEU A 1069 0.37 -2.55 -44.01
C LEU A 1069 -0.89 -1.71 -44.25
N GLN A 1070 -1.13 -0.67 -43.45
CA GLN A 1070 -2.24 0.26 -43.62
C GLN A 1070 -2.13 1.02 -44.95
N ALA A 1071 -0.92 1.44 -45.36
CA ALA A 1071 -0.68 2.00 -46.68
C ALA A 1071 -1.08 1.01 -47.80
N ARG A 1072 -0.64 -0.25 -47.73
CA ARG A 1072 -1.02 -1.30 -48.70
C ARG A 1072 -2.51 -1.62 -48.71
N VAL A 1073 -3.19 -1.52 -47.58
CA VAL A 1073 -4.66 -1.64 -47.51
C VAL A 1073 -5.31 -0.46 -48.22
N GLY A 1074 -4.86 0.77 -47.97
CA GLY A 1074 -5.35 1.96 -48.68
C GLY A 1074 -5.06 1.95 -50.18
N ASP A 1075 -3.91 1.41 -50.62
CA ASP A 1075 -3.60 1.18 -52.04
C ASP A 1075 -4.58 0.14 -52.66
N GLY A 1076 -4.90 -0.91 -51.89
CA GLY A 1076 -5.87 -1.94 -52.28
C GLY A 1076 -7.30 -1.42 -52.34
N GLU A 1077 -7.73 -0.61 -51.38
CA GLU A 1077 -9.03 0.06 -51.36
C GLU A 1077 -9.17 1.05 -52.52
N GLN A 1078 -8.11 1.79 -52.86
CA GLN A 1078 -8.08 2.65 -54.05
C GLN A 1078 -8.19 1.84 -55.35
N ALA A 1079 -7.50 0.69 -55.44
CA ALA A 1079 -7.59 -0.20 -56.60
C ALA A 1079 -8.98 -0.85 -56.73
N LEU A 1080 -9.59 -1.28 -55.61
CA LEU A 1080 -10.97 -1.79 -55.58
C LEU A 1080 -11.96 -0.71 -56.01
N ALA A 1081 -11.88 0.49 -55.43
CA ALA A 1081 -12.75 1.61 -55.82
C ALA A 1081 -12.54 2.04 -57.29
N ALA A 1082 -11.35 1.84 -57.87
CA ALA A 1082 -11.12 2.06 -59.29
C ALA A 1082 -11.82 0.98 -60.15
N LEU A 1083 -11.70 -0.30 -59.75
CA LEU A 1083 -12.39 -1.41 -60.42
C LEU A 1083 -13.92 -1.26 -60.33
N GLU A 1084 -14.46 -0.91 -59.15
CA GLU A 1084 -15.88 -0.63 -58.93
C GLU A 1084 -16.38 0.47 -59.88
N ARG A 1085 -15.66 1.60 -60.00
CA ARG A 1085 -16.01 2.66 -60.96
C ARG A 1085 -16.06 2.13 -62.39
N THR A 1086 -15.03 1.41 -62.85
CA THR A 1086 -15.03 0.85 -64.21
C THR A 1086 -16.15 -0.19 -64.42
N ALA A 1087 -16.55 -0.93 -63.39
CA ALA A 1087 -17.68 -1.84 -63.45
C ALA A 1087 -19.02 -1.09 -63.52
N THR A 1088 -19.19 -0.01 -62.75
CA THR A 1088 -20.38 0.84 -62.86
C THR A 1088 -20.46 1.53 -64.22
N GLU A 1089 -19.35 2.06 -64.75
CA GLU A 1089 -19.29 2.67 -66.09
C GLU A 1089 -19.66 1.66 -67.19
N GLN A 1090 -19.23 0.39 -67.08
CA GLN A 1090 -19.61 -0.67 -68.01
C GLN A 1090 -21.10 -1.05 -67.88
N MET A 1091 -21.64 -1.15 -66.66
CA MET A 1091 -23.07 -1.40 -66.43
C MET A 1091 -23.95 -0.23 -66.91
N GLU A 1092 -23.52 1.00 -66.72
CA GLU A 1092 -24.17 2.21 -67.24
C GLU A 1092 -24.14 2.23 -68.77
N GLY A 1093 -23.01 1.90 -69.40
CA GLY A 1093 -22.92 1.75 -70.85
C GLY A 1093 -23.87 0.69 -71.41
N LEU A 1094 -23.96 -0.48 -70.77
CA LEU A 1094 -24.88 -1.56 -71.18
C LEU A 1094 -26.35 -1.24 -70.93
N THR A 1095 -26.69 -0.54 -69.84
CA THR A 1095 -28.06 -0.09 -69.57
C THR A 1095 -28.49 1.04 -70.51
N GLN A 1096 -27.60 1.96 -70.87
CA GLN A 1096 -27.85 2.97 -71.90
C GLN A 1096 -28.07 2.32 -73.28
N GLN A 1097 -27.22 1.36 -73.69
CA GLN A 1097 -27.38 0.63 -74.96
C GLN A 1097 -28.69 -0.16 -75.02
N SER A 1098 -29.02 -0.91 -73.98
CA SER A 1098 -30.26 -1.69 -73.92
C SER A 1098 -31.50 -0.80 -73.84
N SER A 1099 -31.44 0.33 -73.11
CA SER A 1099 -32.49 1.36 -73.13
C SER A 1099 -32.72 1.90 -74.55
N HIS A 1100 -31.66 2.30 -75.27
CA HIS A 1100 -31.79 2.81 -76.64
C HIS A 1100 -32.38 1.77 -77.61
N VAL A 1101 -32.03 0.47 -77.46
CA VAL A 1101 -32.64 -0.62 -78.22
C VAL A 1101 -34.12 -0.79 -77.85
N LEU A 1102 -34.49 -0.74 -76.57
CA LEU A 1102 -35.88 -0.81 -76.12
C LEU A 1102 -36.72 0.36 -76.63
N GLU A 1103 -36.22 1.60 -76.56
CA GLU A 1103 -36.91 2.75 -77.16
C GLU A 1103 -37.09 2.59 -78.68
N LYS A 1104 -36.08 2.08 -79.39
CA LYS A 1104 -36.15 1.85 -80.84
C LYS A 1104 -37.23 0.81 -81.18
N LEU A 1105 -37.31 -0.28 -80.41
CA LEU A 1105 -38.36 -1.29 -80.54
C LEU A 1105 -39.74 -0.73 -80.18
N GLN A 1106 -39.85 0.10 -79.14
CA GLN A 1106 -41.10 0.79 -78.77
C GLN A 1106 -41.57 1.75 -79.87
N ARG A 1107 -40.67 2.52 -80.49
CA ARG A 1107 -40.99 3.40 -81.64
C ARG A 1107 -41.47 2.60 -82.85
N GLN A 1108 -40.82 1.47 -83.17
CA GLN A 1108 -41.26 0.58 -84.25
C GLN A 1108 -42.62 -0.08 -83.97
N LEU A 1109 -42.86 -0.49 -82.72
CA LEU A 1109 -44.13 -1.05 -82.27
C LEU A 1109 -45.26 -0.01 -82.33
N ALA A 1110 -45.01 1.23 -81.89
CA ALA A 1110 -45.97 2.33 -82.00
C ALA A 1110 -46.30 2.66 -83.48
N GLN A 1111 -45.29 2.64 -84.36
CA GLN A 1111 -45.49 2.81 -85.80
C GLN A 1111 -46.34 1.70 -86.42
N ALA A 1112 -46.13 0.44 -86.01
CA ALA A 1112 -46.94 -0.69 -86.46
C ALA A 1112 -48.40 -0.61 -85.95
N TYR A 1113 -48.63 -0.17 -84.71
CA TYR A 1113 -49.97 0.10 -84.20
C TYR A 1113 -50.68 1.21 -84.98
N ALA A 1114 -49.99 2.32 -85.27
CA ALA A 1114 -50.55 3.40 -86.08
C ALA A 1114 -50.93 2.95 -87.51
N GLN A 1115 -50.12 2.08 -88.13
CA GLN A 1115 -50.46 1.46 -89.42
C GLN A 1115 -51.69 0.54 -89.33
N LEU A 1116 -51.85 -0.20 -88.23
CA LEU A 1116 -53.01 -1.06 -87.99
C LEU A 1116 -54.28 -0.24 -87.78
N GLU A 1117 -54.21 0.88 -87.06
CA GLU A 1117 -55.33 1.83 -86.90
C GLU A 1117 -55.72 2.49 -88.24
N GLN A 1118 -54.75 2.86 -89.08
CA GLN A 1118 -54.99 3.35 -90.44
C GLN A 1118 -55.71 2.30 -91.31
N LEU A 1119 -55.30 1.03 -91.25
CA LEU A 1119 -56.01 -0.05 -91.95
C LEU A 1119 -57.43 -0.24 -91.41
N HIS A 1120 -57.64 -0.15 -90.10
CA HIS A 1120 -58.96 -0.22 -89.48
C HIS A 1120 -59.87 0.93 -89.90
N SER A 1121 -59.36 2.16 -90.04
CA SER A 1121 -60.16 3.30 -90.53
C SER A 1121 -60.50 3.17 -92.02
N PHE A 1122 -59.55 2.74 -92.85
CA PHE A 1122 -59.76 2.48 -94.29
C PHE A 1122 -60.84 1.42 -94.53
N ILE A 1123 -60.77 0.29 -93.82
CA ILE A 1123 -61.77 -0.79 -93.96
C ILE A 1123 -63.17 -0.31 -93.56
N LYS A 1124 -63.29 0.53 -92.51
CA LYS A 1124 -64.59 1.11 -92.12
C LYS A 1124 -65.14 2.08 -93.18
N ALA A 1125 -64.29 2.90 -93.79
CA ALA A 1125 -64.71 3.79 -94.88
C ALA A 1125 -65.25 3.01 -96.08
N VAL A 1126 -64.52 1.97 -96.52
CA VAL A 1126 -64.96 1.08 -97.62
C VAL A 1126 -66.26 0.34 -97.27
N ALA A 1127 -66.44 -0.08 -96.00
CA ALA A 1127 -67.67 -0.72 -95.55
C ALA A 1127 -68.89 0.22 -95.60
N SER A 1128 -68.72 1.49 -95.19
CA SER A 1128 -69.77 2.51 -95.29
C SER A 1128 -70.13 2.81 -96.75
N GLU A 1129 -69.13 2.95 -97.63
CA GLU A 1129 -69.36 3.26 -99.06
C GLU A 1129 -70.17 2.16 -99.76
N ILE A 1130 -69.82 0.89 -99.52
CA ILE A 1130 -70.53 -0.27 -100.08
C ILE A 1130 -71.98 -0.35 -99.57
N LEU A 1131 -72.26 0.12 -98.36
CA LEU A 1131 -73.61 0.17 -97.80
C LEU A 1131 -74.44 1.32 -98.37
N LEU A 1132 -73.84 2.49 -98.60
CA LEU A 1132 -74.47 3.60 -99.34
C LEU A 1132 -74.82 3.18 -100.77
N ASP A 1133 -73.88 2.52 -101.47
CA ASP A 1133 -74.09 1.92 -102.80
C ASP A 1133 -75.28 0.93 -102.82
N VAL A 1134 -75.38 0.04 -101.82
CA VAL A 1134 -76.51 -0.90 -101.69
C VAL A 1134 -77.83 -0.16 -101.46
N GLN A 1135 -77.84 0.83 -100.57
CA GLN A 1135 -79.04 1.59 -100.24
C GLN A 1135 -79.53 2.45 -101.39
N GLU A 1136 -78.65 3.04 -102.20
CA GLU A 1136 -79.07 3.77 -103.40
C GLU A 1136 -79.75 2.83 -104.41
N VAL A 1137 -79.17 1.65 -104.67
CA VAL A 1137 -79.79 0.66 -105.57
C VAL A 1137 -81.15 0.19 -105.03
N LYS A 1138 -81.28 -0.09 -103.72
CA LYS A 1138 -82.58 -0.38 -103.08
C LYS A 1138 -83.61 0.74 -103.34
N GLN A 1139 -83.22 2.00 -103.16
CA GLN A 1139 -84.10 3.16 -103.42
C GLN A 1139 -84.48 3.31 -104.90
N GLN A 1140 -83.53 3.15 -105.82
CA GLN A 1140 -83.81 3.21 -107.27
C GLN A 1140 -84.76 2.07 -107.71
N LEU A 1141 -84.57 0.87 -107.15
CA LEU A 1141 -85.40 -0.31 -107.40
C LEU A 1141 -86.83 -0.10 -106.89
N MET A 1142 -87.00 0.44 -105.67
CA MET A 1142 -88.31 0.80 -105.11
C MET A 1142 -89.03 1.86 -105.98
N LYS A 1143 -88.33 2.91 -106.42
CA LYS A 1143 -88.89 3.91 -107.35
C LYS A 1143 -89.38 3.27 -108.65
N ARG A 1144 -88.66 2.28 -109.18
CA ARG A 1144 -89.04 1.53 -110.39
C ARG A 1144 -90.19 0.51 -110.18
N ARG A 1145 -90.27 -0.17 -109.03
CA ARG A 1145 -91.42 -1.03 -108.69
C ARG A 1145 -92.72 -0.23 -108.67
N ARG A 1146 -92.73 0.96 -108.04
CA ARG A 1146 -93.87 1.90 -108.05
C ARG A 1146 -94.27 2.31 -109.47
N LEU A 1147 -93.31 2.71 -110.31
CA LEU A 1147 -93.56 3.07 -111.72
C LEU A 1147 -94.18 1.92 -112.54
N ARG A 1148 -93.74 0.67 -112.36
CA ARG A 1148 -94.38 -0.49 -113.00
C ARG A 1148 -95.80 -0.75 -112.48
N GLN A 1149 -96.04 -0.66 -111.17
CA GLN A 1149 -97.38 -0.84 -110.59
C GLN A 1149 -98.38 0.18 -111.15
N ALA A 1150 -98.01 1.47 -111.20
CA ALA A 1150 -98.82 2.52 -111.81
C ALA A 1150 -99.17 2.22 -113.29
N SER A 1151 -98.22 1.69 -114.06
CA SER A 1151 -98.46 1.30 -115.46
C SER A 1151 -99.41 0.11 -115.63
N ALA A 1152 -99.45 -0.82 -114.66
CA ALA A 1152 -100.27 -2.03 -114.74
C ALA A 1152 -101.76 -1.76 -114.48
N VAL A 1153 -102.08 -0.83 -113.56
CA VAL A 1153 -103.46 -0.45 -113.23
C VAL A 1153 -104.15 0.28 -114.40
N ALA A 1154 -103.39 1.03 -115.21
CA ALA A 1154 -103.91 1.81 -116.33
C ALA A 1154 -104.57 0.98 -117.46
N VAL A 1155 -104.30 -0.34 -117.54
CA VAL A 1155 -104.68 -1.19 -118.69
C VAL A 1155 -106.06 -1.86 -118.53
N LYS A 1156 -106.69 -1.81 -117.33
CA LYS A 1156 -108.00 -2.44 -117.07
C LYS A 1156 -109.02 -1.47 -116.41
N GLY A 1157 -109.38 -0.39 -117.13
CA GLY A 1157 -110.26 0.66 -116.58
C GLY A 1157 -110.97 1.56 -117.59
N GLY A 1158 -111.35 1.03 -118.75
CA GLY A 1158 -112.03 1.80 -119.81
C GLY A 1158 -113.29 2.53 -119.32
N LEU A 1159 -113.47 3.78 -119.77
CA LEU A 1159 -114.63 4.65 -119.52
C LEU A 1159 -114.84 5.22 -118.09
N SER A 1160 -114.08 4.81 -117.06
CA SER A 1160 -114.18 5.43 -115.70
C SER A 1160 -113.03 6.38 -115.33
N ALA A 1161 -111.90 6.34 -116.05
CA ALA A 1161 -110.74 7.20 -115.73
C ALA A 1161 -111.04 8.72 -115.88
N LYS A 1162 -111.84 9.12 -116.88
CA LYS A 1162 -112.13 10.55 -117.13
C LYS A 1162 -113.09 11.17 -116.11
N SER A 1163 -113.98 10.38 -115.51
CA SER A 1163 -114.80 10.79 -114.35
C SER A 1163 -113.96 10.80 -113.08
N MET A 1164 -113.09 9.82 -112.87
CA MET A 1164 -112.22 9.76 -111.68
C MET A 1164 -111.20 10.90 -111.62
N ILE A 1165 -110.58 11.29 -112.74
CA ILE A 1165 -109.66 12.45 -112.80
C ILE A 1165 -110.44 13.75 -112.54
N LYS A 1166 -111.66 13.90 -113.09
CA LYS A 1166 -112.53 15.02 -112.72
C LYS A 1166 -112.89 15.00 -111.22
N ALA A 1167 -113.14 13.83 -110.64
CA ALA A 1167 -113.45 13.71 -109.22
C ALA A 1167 -112.24 14.06 -108.32
N LYS A 1168 -111.02 13.64 -108.68
CA LYS A 1168 -109.79 14.03 -107.98
C LYS A 1168 -109.53 15.54 -108.09
N SER A 1169 -109.61 16.10 -109.29
CA SER A 1169 -109.47 17.55 -109.53
C SER A 1169 -110.51 18.38 -108.77
N ILE A 1170 -111.78 17.95 -108.76
CA ILE A 1170 -112.86 18.61 -107.99
C ILE A 1170 -112.65 18.44 -106.48
N ALA A 1171 -112.24 17.27 -106.00
CA ALA A 1171 -111.96 17.04 -104.58
C ALA A 1171 -110.76 17.88 -104.10
N ALA A 1172 -109.68 17.95 -104.87
CA ALA A 1172 -108.54 18.84 -104.61
C ALA A 1172 -108.99 20.31 -104.56
N SER A 1173 -109.84 20.74 -105.51
CA SER A 1173 -110.39 22.11 -105.54
C SER A 1173 -111.40 22.43 -104.43
N ILE A 1174 -112.08 21.43 -103.84
CA ILE A 1174 -113.02 21.62 -102.72
C ILE A 1174 -112.28 21.58 -101.38
N LEU A 1175 -111.31 20.69 -101.24
CA LEU A 1175 -110.48 20.54 -100.03
C LEU A 1175 -109.32 21.54 -99.98
N ASN A 1176 -109.08 22.27 -101.06
CA ASN A 1176 -108.04 23.29 -101.20
C ASN A 1176 -106.61 22.76 -100.97
N MET A 1177 -106.35 21.53 -101.46
CA MET A 1177 -105.06 20.83 -101.42
C MET A 1177 -104.59 20.54 -102.85
N SER A 1178 -103.30 20.25 -103.08
CA SER A 1178 -102.85 19.90 -104.44
C SER A 1178 -103.28 18.48 -104.84
N GLU A 1179 -103.31 18.22 -106.16
CA GLU A 1179 -103.64 16.90 -106.70
C GLU A 1179 -102.62 15.81 -106.31
N ASN A 1180 -101.39 16.23 -105.92
CA ASN A 1180 -100.37 15.35 -105.36
C ASN A 1180 -100.63 15.03 -103.88
N ASP A 1181 -100.99 16.03 -103.06
CA ASP A 1181 -101.26 15.81 -101.62
C ASP A 1181 -102.46 14.86 -101.44
N LEU A 1182 -103.47 14.99 -102.32
CA LEU A 1182 -104.61 14.09 -102.37
C LEU A 1182 -104.23 12.68 -102.89
N ALA A 1183 -103.14 12.53 -103.63
CA ALA A 1183 -102.63 11.22 -104.06
C ALA A 1183 -101.87 10.51 -102.93
N ASP A 1184 -100.95 11.19 -102.25
CA ASP A 1184 -100.18 10.61 -101.13
C ASP A 1184 -101.10 10.19 -99.95
N ILE A 1185 -102.23 10.87 -99.76
CA ILE A 1185 -103.27 10.49 -98.77
C ILE A 1185 -104.13 9.29 -99.24
N MET A 1186 -104.16 8.98 -100.54
CA MET A 1186 -104.90 7.83 -101.10
C MET A 1186 -104.05 6.56 -101.26
N ASP A 1187 -102.71 6.67 -101.29
CA ASP A 1187 -101.78 5.54 -101.52
C ASP A 1187 -101.38 4.82 -100.20
N THR A 1188 -102.33 4.57 -99.29
CA THR A 1188 -102.05 4.06 -97.94
C THR A 1188 -101.68 2.57 -97.80
N ASP A 1189 -101.75 1.78 -98.88
CA ASP A 1189 -101.58 0.31 -98.84
C ASP A 1189 -100.27 -0.22 -99.50
N GLN A 1190 -99.10 0.17 -98.96
CA GLN A 1190 -97.84 -0.59 -99.12
C GLN A 1190 -96.69 -0.24 -98.16
N GLY A 1191 -96.99 0.06 -96.89
CA GLY A 1191 -96.00 0.53 -95.91
C GLY A 1191 -95.00 -0.49 -95.33
N THR A 1192 -95.09 -1.78 -95.65
CA THR A 1192 -94.44 -2.85 -94.87
C THR A 1192 -93.05 -3.32 -95.35
N GLU A 1193 -92.70 -3.20 -96.63
CA GLU A 1193 -91.39 -3.70 -97.15
C GLU A 1193 -90.20 -2.79 -96.81
N ALA A 1194 -90.41 -1.52 -96.44
CA ALA A 1194 -89.33 -0.56 -96.28
C ALA A 1194 -88.55 -0.65 -94.95
N HIS A 1195 -89.11 -1.32 -93.93
CA HIS A 1195 -88.54 -1.33 -92.57
C HIS A 1195 -87.64 -2.54 -92.24
N SER A 1196 -87.70 -3.62 -93.02
CA SER A 1196 -86.83 -4.81 -92.87
C SER A 1196 -85.38 -4.59 -93.28
N ASP A 1197 -85.17 -3.70 -94.26
CA ASP A 1197 -83.91 -3.63 -94.98
C ASP A 1197 -82.87 -2.77 -94.27
N ILE A 1198 -83.32 -1.87 -93.38
CA ILE A 1198 -82.46 -0.97 -92.62
C ILE A 1198 -81.81 -1.71 -91.43
N SER A 1199 -82.52 -2.64 -90.78
CA SER A 1199 -81.94 -3.43 -89.68
C SER A 1199 -80.87 -4.41 -90.17
N THR A 1200 -81.11 -5.09 -91.29
CA THR A 1200 -80.16 -6.05 -91.87
C THR A 1200 -78.89 -5.40 -92.43
N ASP A 1201 -78.96 -4.14 -92.88
CA ASP A 1201 -77.78 -3.34 -93.21
C ASP A 1201 -76.98 -2.95 -91.94
N GLN A 1202 -77.65 -2.59 -90.84
CA GLN A 1202 -77.01 -2.24 -89.57
C GLN A 1202 -76.38 -3.45 -88.85
N GLU A 1203 -77.02 -4.61 -88.88
CA GLU A 1203 -76.49 -5.87 -88.33
C GLU A 1203 -75.18 -6.28 -89.03
N TRP A 1204 -75.08 -6.06 -90.35
CA TRP A 1204 -73.84 -6.30 -91.09
C TRP A 1204 -72.71 -5.35 -90.69
N LEU A 1205 -72.97 -4.05 -90.49
CA LEU A 1205 -71.97 -3.11 -89.97
C LEU A 1205 -71.48 -3.52 -88.57
N ASN A 1206 -72.39 -3.98 -87.71
CA ASN A 1206 -72.04 -4.48 -86.38
C ASN A 1206 -71.16 -5.74 -86.46
N HIS A 1207 -71.48 -6.68 -87.36
CA HIS A 1207 -70.67 -7.88 -87.60
C HIS A 1207 -69.26 -7.55 -88.13
N LEU A 1208 -69.15 -6.60 -89.06
CA LEU A 1208 -67.87 -6.17 -89.63
C LEU A 1208 -67.01 -5.43 -88.58
N ASN A 1209 -67.61 -4.56 -87.75
CA ASN A 1209 -66.93 -3.95 -86.61
C ASN A 1209 -66.50 -4.99 -85.57
N TYR A 1210 -67.29 -6.04 -85.32
CA TYR A 1210 -66.92 -7.13 -84.42
C TYR A 1210 -65.68 -7.89 -84.92
N ILE A 1211 -65.56 -8.16 -86.23
CA ILE A 1211 -64.34 -8.78 -86.79
C ILE A 1211 -63.11 -7.87 -86.62
N LEU A 1212 -63.27 -6.55 -86.82
CA LEU A 1212 -62.20 -5.56 -86.61
C LEU A 1212 -61.79 -5.37 -85.13
N GLN A 1213 -62.64 -5.76 -84.18
CA GLN A 1213 -62.34 -5.71 -82.74
C GLN A 1213 -61.65 -6.98 -82.21
N GLN A 1214 -61.51 -8.03 -83.02
CA GLN A 1214 -60.78 -9.23 -82.62
C GLN A 1214 -59.27 -8.96 -82.56
N LYS A 1215 -58.57 -9.59 -81.60
CA LYS A 1215 -57.11 -9.45 -81.41
C LYS A 1215 -56.27 -9.79 -82.65
N ILE A 1216 -56.83 -10.56 -83.58
CA ILE A 1216 -56.30 -10.81 -84.92
C ILE A 1216 -57.50 -10.73 -85.88
N PRO A 1217 -57.74 -9.62 -86.58
CA PRO A 1217 -58.85 -9.52 -87.52
C PRO A 1217 -58.61 -10.47 -88.71
N SER A 1218 -59.48 -11.47 -88.86
CA SER A 1218 -59.32 -12.46 -89.92
C SER A 1218 -59.64 -11.84 -91.29
N ALA A 1219 -58.61 -11.59 -92.09
CA ALA A 1219 -58.74 -11.03 -93.44
C ALA A 1219 -59.71 -11.84 -94.32
N GLY A 1220 -59.75 -13.17 -94.16
CA GLY A 1220 -60.71 -14.03 -94.87
C GLY A 1220 -62.17 -13.79 -94.46
N GLN A 1221 -62.45 -13.57 -93.17
CA GLN A 1221 -63.79 -13.24 -92.69
C GLN A 1221 -64.21 -11.83 -93.10
N LEU A 1222 -63.29 -10.86 -93.04
CA LEU A 1222 -63.51 -9.50 -93.53
C LEU A 1222 -63.84 -9.46 -95.02
N ILE A 1223 -63.07 -10.18 -95.84
CA ILE A 1223 -63.29 -10.27 -97.29
C ILE A 1223 -64.62 -10.97 -97.61
N GLU A 1224 -65.00 -12.04 -96.90
CA GLU A 1224 -66.31 -12.67 -97.15
C GLU A 1224 -67.48 -11.79 -96.67
N ALA A 1225 -67.36 -11.10 -95.53
CA ALA A 1225 -68.38 -10.18 -95.04
C ALA A 1225 -68.62 -9.03 -96.06
N VAL A 1226 -67.56 -8.43 -96.61
CA VAL A 1226 -67.67 -7.44 -97.69
C VAL A 1226 -68.24 -8.07 -98.97
N ARG A 1227 -67.78 -9.26 -99.34
CA ARG A 1227 -68.27 -10.01 -100.51
C ARG A 1227 -69.77 -10.31 -100.43
N VAL A 1228 -70.33 -10.53 -99.24
CA VAL A 1228 -71.78 -10.73 -99.06
C VAL A 1228 -72.57 -9.48 -99.46
N LYS A 1229 -72.21 -8.28 -98.98
CA LYS A 1229 -72.90 -7.04 -99.42
C LYS A 1229 -72.62 -6.69 -100.88
N MET A 1230 -71.44 -7.01 -101.43
CA MET A 1230 -71.20 -6.87 -102.87
C MET A 1230 -72.06 -7.83 -103.72
N LYS A 1231 -72.35 -9.05 -103.22
CA LYS A 1231 -73.31 -9.98 -103.85
C LYS A 1231 -74.75 -9.43 -103.76
N GLU A 1232 -75.15 -8.88 -102.61
CA GLU A 1232 -76.46 -8.22 -102.43
C GLU A 1232 -76.64 -7.06 -103.42
N ARG A 1233 -75.66 -6.14 -103.50
CA ARG A 1233 -75.63 -5.07 -104.51
C ARG A 1233 -75.81 -5.62 -105.91
N LYS A 1234 -75.07 -6.67 -106.27
CA LYS A 1234 -75.13 -7.28 -107.60
C LYS A 1234 -76.54 -7.78 -107.92
N VAL A 1235 -77.16 -8.56 -107.03
CA VAL A 1235 -78.52 -9.09 -107.24
C VAL A 1235 -79.54 -7.95 -107.38
N LEU A 1236 -79.44 -6.92 -106.54
CA LEU A 1236 -80.31 -5.74 -106.63
C LEU A 1236 -80.10 -4.97 -107.96
N THR A 1237 -78.88 -4.86 -108.48
CA THR A 1237 -78.64 -4.28 -109.82
C THR A 1237 -79.17 -5.16 -110.96
N GLU A 1238 -79.14 -6.49 -110.82
CA GLU A 1238 -79.72 -7.42 -111.80
C GLU A 1238 -81.26 -7.35 -111.78
N GLU A 1239 -81.90 -7.30 -110.61
CA GLU A 1239 -83.34 -6.99 -110.50
C GLU A 1239 -83.67 -5.65 -111.16
N LEU A 1240 -82.96 -4.57 -110.80
CA LEU A 1240 -83.16 -3.24 -111.35
C LEU A 1240 -83.01 -3.23 -112.89
N ALA A 1241 -82.10 -4.04 -113.44
CA ALA A 1241 -81.93 -4.23 -114.88
C ALA A 1241 -83.17 -4.90 -115.51
N THR A 1242 -83.68 -6.01 -114.94
CA THR A 1242 -84.91 -6.69 -115.43
C THR A 1242 -86.16 -5.81 -115.34
N LEU A 1243 -86.18 -4.83 -114.42
CA LEU A 1243 -87.23 -3.81 -114.36
C LEU A 1243 -87.17 -2.80 -115.53
N THR A 1244 -86.03 -2.70 -116.25
CA THR A 1244 -85.84 -1.76 -117.37
C THR A 1244 -86.29 -2.31 -118.73
N THR A 1245 -86.21 -3.62 -118.96
CA THR A 1245 -86.36 -4.21 -120.30
C THR A 1245 -87.83 -4.44 -120.69
N PRO A 1246 -88.35 -3.81 -121.76
CA PRO A 1246 -89.65 -4.17 -122.33
C PRO A 1246 -89.51 -5.38 -123.26
N VAL A 1247 -90.48 -6.30 -123.24
CA VAL A 1247 -90.55 -7.45 -124.14
C VAL A 1247 -91.96 -7.53 -124.73
N SER A 1248 -92.03 -7.81 -126.04
CA SER A 1248 -93.29 -7.91 -126.79
C SER A 1248 -93.70 -9.37 -127.03
N GLU A 1249 -94.92 -9.52 -127.51
CA GLU A 1249 -95.74 -10.73 -127.60
C GLU A 1249 -95.15 -11.95 -128.38
N LYS A 1250 -95.48 -13.15 -127.86
CA LYS A 1250 -96.16 -14.30 -128.53
C LYS A 1250 -95.40 -15.21 -129.52
N PRO A 1251 -95.94 -16.42 -129.85
CA PRO A 1251 -97.20 -17.06 -129.38
C PRO A 1251 -97.21 -17.45 -127.89
#